data_AF-A0AAW2A6X1-F1
#
_entry.id   AF-A0AAW2A6X1-F1
#
_cell.length_a   1.000
_cell.length_b   1.000
_cell.length_c   1.000
_cell.angle_alpha   90.00
_cell.angle_beta   90.00
_cell.angle_gamma   90.00
#
_symmetry.space_group_name_H-M   'P 1'
#
loop_
_entity.id
_entity.type
_entity.pdbx_description
1 polymer ?
#
loop_
_entity_poly.entity_id
_entity_poly.type
_entity_poly.pdbx_seq_one_letter_code
_entity_poly.pdbx_strand_id
1 'polypeptide(L)'
;MTVFENCTVVVDVKNVPYKEKKKLKLALLDNGGNISYVINRECSFVVTSSVNDLSSNRQRSIQKLQIPVVGIQYVWSCLDEGHLLPLTEHNLACLSQPAYPTSEFISYPVSTQILKKEKLKGQSELPKTEIETLEKDGPHLSRFRVYKEGDRDLPEFPSHFQVAKYSVFERVKPKTLSVLELQSARGRAGQQYRVLCSILSETESAVVQDKIVCCVTSEDAVEAYLLLMKEMETQGFTKTLKLPPEVECLVSYSLQQLLLEEKLNCSTLSQEVGVFVELVWTEALGSLSNILTVPVSSISLNDVSRVEGLLLQAQKTQKEDEVKALLEEVNTLLPLKMIDPPSKHKLVSQKLDLCQLIRDILNVSEATLGSPSPSSLGKYRALRCSIEVVPPQNPEFHVVSQLLQDRPVQIQQILRVSRGVELQMFWEDLGNIKPLLHSTSPSSFVGILSRGLLLPRVGVEQHGIERTDIGNLGGGIYFSNSLKTSVKYSKPSVTDGSRLLLVCEVALGRCKDLLKKDATLTCAPDGYHSVHGVRRTPNRLSEFEDDEFVVYNTEQIRLKYVVQYTLEGDELKEFQPHINTFVELTQLADTSDVLSSDDSEGLESTKNPLEEMTAGLLDSSGQKLPLQAVNVRCKLMDLLCQVIIFQTYTNKSAVPIEAKYVFPLEETAAVCGFEAFINGKHVIGKVKEKEQARKEYRQAIEKGHGAYLMDQDAPDVFTISVGNLPPGATVLIKVTFITELVVRSGSIVFSLAGSVAPWQQSAALNQTTQATVEKIGVTELQSEGEFSLSMSIEMPYEIINLSSSHRIKTKMTDCKAVISTLPGQTLGSEGLQVSFSLSNIHMPRMWVENHPDKDSQACMLVFYPDFKSSGVSSSGGPSSVSDVVILLDSSKSMQGDAMLNARRIALQVLKSLDRSLKINIISFSTDYKEAFPAPVPLDEASEPARKFIMSCSGAGGGTELWRPLRILSLLPPCRGVRNILLLSDGHVQNQPLTLQLVRENSCHTRLFTCGLSLTANRHMLRALAQASGGTYEFFDTKMKHTWAEKVRAQVQRMESPGCRSVAVKWQQFNPTAPPPVQAPSQLHALFSDCHTLIYGFVPHCTQATLFGDLSGNEIKTMVSTTELQKTKGTFLHKLTARAIIRDYEDGILGNSEAEHEGKKAELKSFIIELSKEFSILSQFTSFVAIEERDQNELDTGLTDIPKLISEEDVDILPYMGWTEEKLKAAHIFAAEEDHIYVTKESITAVVT
;
A
#
# COMPACT_ATOMS: atom_id res chain seq x y z
N MET A 1 -17.28 -53.73 11.69
CA MET A 1 -18.26 -53.00 10.86
C MET A 1 -17.55 -51.77 10.31
N THR A 2 -17.98 -51.26 9.17
CA THR A 2 -17.36 -50.09 8.53
C THR A 2 -17.91 -48.82 9.20
N VAL A 3 -17.09 -48.18 10.04
CA VAL A 3 -17.51 -47.12 10.98
C VAL A 3 -18.16 -45.92 10.29
N PHE A 4 -17.71 -45.59 9.07
CA PHE A 4 -18.18 -44.43 8.30
C PHE A 4 -18.99 -44.83 7.07
N GLU A 5 -19.57 -46.03 7.04
CA GLU A 5 -20.37 -46.51 5.91
C GLU A 5 -21.52 -45.55 5.56
N ASN A 6 -21.67 -45.23 4.27
CA ASN A 6 -22.58 -44.21 3.73
C ASN A 6 -22.31 -42.76 4.18
N CYS A 7 -21.23 -42.46 4.91
CA CYS A 7 -20.86 -41.09 5.26
C CYS A 7 -20.05 -40.43 4.14
N THR A 8 -20.49 -39.26 3.66
CA THR A 8 -19.67 -38.40 2.78
C THR A 8 -19.09 -37.26 3.60
N VAL A 9 -17.76 -37.21 3.72
CA VAL A 9 -17.06 -36.34 4.65
C VAL A 9 -16.21 -35.32 3.89
N VAL A 10 -16.30 -34.04 4.27
CA VAL A 10 -15.39 -33.00 3.76
C VAL A 10 -14.28 -32.77 4.79
N VAL A 11 -13.03 -33.01 4.40
CA VAL A 11 -11.86 -32.86 5.30
C VAL A 11 -11.14 -31.54 5.00
N ASP A 12 -11.35 -30.53 5.85
CA ASP A 12 -10.82 -29.17 5.71
C ASP A 12 -9.99 -28.76 6.93
N VAL A 13 -8.83 -29.39 7.07
CA VAL A 13 -7.82 -29.08 8.11
C VAL A 13 -6.68 -28.27 7.49
N LYS A 14 -6.39 -27.10 8.05
CA LYS A 14 -5.29 -26.22 7.58
C LYS A 14 -4.01 -26.45 8.36
N ASN A 15 -4.11 -26.41 9.69
CA ASN A 15 -2.96 -26.30 10.60
C ASN A 15 -2.44 -27.68 11.05
N VAL A 16 -2.47 -28.68 10.14
CA VAL A 16 -2.20 -30.09 10.44
C VAL A 16 -1.13 -30.64 9.51
N PRO A 17 -0.06 -31.30 10.04
CA PRO A 17 1.02 -31.86 9.23
C PRO A 17 0.53 -32.79 8.11
N TYR A 18 1.19 -32.73 6.94
CA TYR A 18 0.81 -33.53 5.76
C TYR A 18 0.69 -35.04 6.04
N LYS A 19 1.59 -35.59 6.88
CA LYS A 19 1.55 -37.00 7.31
C LYS A 19 0.25 -37.35 8.03
N GLU A 20 -0.20 -36.50 8.95
CA GLU A 20 -1.44 -36.70 9.70
C GLU A 20 -2.68 -36.45 8.86
N LYS A 21 -2.66 -35.41 7.99
CA LYS A 21 -3.72 -35.17 7.00
C LYS A 21 -3.91 -36.37 6.06
N LYS A 22 -2.83 -37.08 5.71
CA LYS A 22 -2.88 -38.35 4.97
C LYS A 22 -3.41 -39.50 5.83
N LYS A 23 -2.96 -39.64 7.09
CA LYS A 23 -3.45 -40.65 8.05
C LYS A 23 -4.96 -40.53 8.30
N LEU A 24 -5.46 -39.31 8.49
CA LEU A 24 -6.88 -39.00 8.70
C LEU A 24 -7.75 -39.35 7.48
N LYS A 25 -7.27 -39.02 6.27
CA LYS A 25 -7.99 -39.40 5.03
C LYS A 25 -8.03 -40.90 4.80
N LEU A 26 -6.93 -41.62 5.05
CA LEU A 26 -6.89 -43.08 4.99
C LEU A 26 -7.86 -43.69 6.02
N ALA A 27 -7.80 -43.24 7.28
CA ALA A 27 -8.68 -43.75 8.34
C ALA A 27 -10.19 -43.60 8.03
N LEU A 28 -10.60 -42.56 7.32
CA LEU A 28 -11.98 -42.41 6.82
C LEU A 28 -12.30 -43.39 5.67
N LEU A 29 -11.43 -43.47 4.66
CA LEU A 29 -11.63 -44.33 3.47
C LEU A 29 -11.60 -45.82 3.82
N ASP A 30 -10.60 -46.24 4.58
CA ASP A 30 -10.37 -47.63 4.99
C ASP A 30 -11.50 -48.17 5.89
N ASN A 31 -12.31 -47.27 6.48
CA ASN A 31 -13.48 -47.59 7.31
C ASN A 31 -14.83 -47.22 6.65
N GLY A 32 -14.85 -47.10 5.32
CA GLY A 32 -16.08 -47.06 4.51
C GLY A 32 -16.66 -45.67 4.22
N GLY A 33 -15.98 -44.60 4.64
CA GLY A 33 -16.39 -43.22 4.37
C GLY A 33 -15.91 -42.70 3.01
N ASN A 34 -16.76 -41.93 2.33
CA ASN A 34 -16.42 -41.23 1.08
C ASN A 34 -15.86 -39.83 1.39
N ILE A 35 -14.91 -39.31 0.61
CA ILE A 35 -14.32 -37.98 0.82
C ILE A 35 -14.74 -37.02 -0.30
N SER A 36 -15.55 -36.02 0.06
CA SER A 36 -15.90 -34.93 -0.86
C SER A 36 -14.93 -33.75 -0.76
N TYR A 37 -14.73 -33.08 -1.89
CA TYR A 37 -13.97 -31.83 -2.00
C TYR A 37 -14.88 -30.59 -2.03
N VAL A 38 -16.21 -30.77 -2.14
CA VAL A 38 -17.22 -29.72 -2.25
C VAL A 38 -18.31 -29.94 -1.21
N ILE A 39 -18.73 -28.88 -0.52
CA ILE A 39 -19.80 -28.93 0.47
C ILE A 39 -21.15 -28.92 -0.26
N ASN A 40 -21.83 -30.07 -0.28
CA ASN A 40 -23.13 -30.27 -0.92
C ASN A 40 -24.13 -30.96 0.04
N ARG A 41 -25.37 -31.20 -0.40
CA ARG A 41 -26.42 -31.83 0.43
C ARG A 41 -26.18 -33.31 0.79
N GLU A 42 -25.18 -33.96 0.18
CA GLU A 42 -24.84 -35.36 0.44
C GLU A 42 -23.78 -35.47 1.55
N CYS A 43 -23.13 -34.36 1.91
CA CYS A 43 -22.10 -34.30 2.95
C CYS A 43 -22.71 -34.51 4.35
N SER A 44 -22.32 -35.59 5.01
CA SER A 44 -22.81 -36.01 6.33
C SER A 44 -22.22 -35.17 7.46
N PHE A 45 -20.94 -34.77 7.34
CA PHE A 45 -20.26 -33.82 8.24
C PHE A 45 -18.98 -33.26 7.62
N VAL A 46 -18.48 -32.16 8.18
CA VAL A 46 -17.20 -31.52 7.83
C VAL A 46 -16.21 -31.70 8.98
N VAL A 47 -15.03 -32.26 8.70
CA VAL A 47 -13.93 -32.40 9.68
C VAL A 47 -12.97 -31.24 9.53
N THR A 48 -12.75 -30.47 10.60
CA THR A 48 -11.82 -29.32 10.62
C THR A 48 -11.00 -29.26 11.91
N SER A 49 -9.94 -28.44 11.91
CA SER A 49 -9.13 -28.11 13.08
C SER A 49 -9.80 -27.02 13.93
N SER A 50 -10.43 -26.03 13.30
CA SER A 50 -11.21 -24.97 13.96
C SER A 50 -12.31 -24.45 13.03
N VAL A 51 -13.43 -23.97 13.58
CA VAL A 51 -14.48 -23.31 12.79
C VAL A 51 -13.93 -22.07 12.06
N ASN A 52 -12.92 -21.41 12.63
CA ASN A 52 -12.24 -20.26 12.05
C ASN A 52 -11.29 -20.63 10.89
N ASP A 53 -10.90 -21.89 10.74
CA ASP A 53 -10.10 -22.34 9.59
C ASP A 53 -10.94 -22.43 8.31
N LEU A 54 -12.25 -22.63 8.42
CA LEU A 54 -13.16 -22.72 7.28
C LEU A 54 -13.27 -21.36 6.58
N SER A 55 -13.18 -21.34 5.24
CA SER A 55 -13.40 -20.09 4.48
C SER A 55 -14.85 -19.61 4.61
N SER A 56 -15.08 -18.29 4.52
CA SER A 56 -16.41 -17.68 4.58
C SER A 56 -17.42 -18.35 3.64
N ASN A 57 -17.00 -18.70 2.41
CA ASN A 57 -17.84 -19.44 1.46
C ASN A 57 -18.21 -20.85 1.95
N ARG A 58 -17.30 -21.54 2.65
CA ARG A 58 -17.59 -22.85 3.27
C ARG A 58 -18.47 -22.70 4.51
N GLN A 59 -18.22 -21.72 5.38
CA GLN A 59 -19.07 -21.39 6.52
C GLN A 59 -20.51 -21.07 6.10
N ARG A 60 -20.71 -20.16 5.12
CA ARG A 60 -22.03 -19.86 4.52
C ARG A 60 -22.70 -21.12 3.95
N SER A 61 -21.94 -22.00 3.29
CA SER A 61 -22.47 -23.26 2.71
C SER A 61 -22.89 -24.26 3.79
N ILE A 62 -22.09 -24.39 4.85
CA ILE A 62 -22.37 -25.21 6.03
C ILE A 62 -23.64 -24.73 6.74
N GLN A 63 -23.77 -23.41 6.98
CA GLN A 63 -24.96 -22.80 7.58
C GLN A 63 -26.20 -23.00 6.69
N LYS A 64 -26.10 -22.75 5.38
CA LYS A 64 -27.20 -22.87 4.41
C LYS A 64 -27.69 -24.32 4.22
N LEU A 65 -26.82 -25.31 4.47
CA LEU A 65 -27.14 -26.73 4.33
C LEU A 65 -27.28 -27.48 5.67
N GLN A 66 -27.07 -26.79 6.79
CA GLN A 66 -27.09 -27.31 8.17
C GLN A 66 -26.22 -28.57 8.38
N ILE A 67 -25.05 -28.62 7.75
CA ILE A 67 -24.11 -29.75 7.84
C ILE A 67 -23.31 -29.66 9.16
N PRO A 68 -23.24 -30.71 9.99
CA PRO A 68 -22.43 -30.70 11.22
C PRO A 68 -20.93 -30.47 10.96
N VAL A 69 -20.27 -29.73 11.86
CA VAL A 69 -18.83 -29.45 11.80
C VAL A 69 -18.16 -30.06 13.01
N VAL A 70 -17.29 -31.05 12.82
CA VAL A 70 -16.65 -31.81 13.90
C VAL A 70 -15.14 -31.60 13.92
N GLY A 71 -14.56 -31.71 15.12
CA GLY A 71 -13.11 -31.71 15.30
C GLY A 71 -12.45 -33.00 14.81
N ILE A 72 -11.15 -32.95 14.53
CA ILE A 72 -10.35 -34.11 14.10
C ILE A 72 -10.49 -35.30 15.06
N GLN A 73 -10.58 -35.04 16.37
CA GLN A 73 -10.72 -36.06 17.41
C GLN A 73 -11.96 -36.94 17.23
N TYR A 74 -13.07 -36.40 16.71
CA TYR A 74 -14.31 -37.17 16.46
C TYR A 74 -14.07 -38.40 15.58
N VAL A 75 -13.23 -38.26 14.54
CA VAL A 75 -12.92 -39.37 13.63
C VAL A 75 -12.18 -40.49 14.35
N TRP A 76 -11.24 -40.15 15.24
CA TRP A 76 -10.52 -41.14 16.03
C TRP A 76 -11.42 -41.77 17.11
N SER A 77 -12.23 -40.98 17.82
CA SER A 77 -13.17 -41.48 18.83
C SER A 77 -14.19 -42.48 18.25
N CYS A 78 -14.73 -42.24 17.04
CA CYS A 78 -15.62 -43.21 16.38
C CYS A 78 -14.90 -44.53 16.01
N LEU A 79 -13.60 -44.48 15.72
CA LEU A 79 -12.80 -45.66 15.39
C LEU A 79 -12.42 -46.46 16.65
N ASP A 80 -12.10 -45.77 17.75
CA ASP A 80 -11.79 -46.38 19.05
C ASP A 80 -13.03 -47.05 19.67
N GLU A 81 -14.20 -46.42 19.55
CA GLU A 81 -15.50 -46.98 19.97
C GLU A 81 -16.12 -47.95 18.94
N GLY A 82 -15.52 -48.08 17.75
CA GLY A 82 -15.94 -49.01 16.69
C GLY A 82 -17.31 -48.72 16.05
N HIS A 83 -17.91 -47.55 16.30
CA HIS A 83 -19.20 -47.12 15.76
C HIS A 83 -19.29 -45.59 15.66
N LEU A 84 -20.24 -45.09 14.86
CA LEU A 84 -20.39 -43.66 14.62
C LEU A 84 -21.06 -42.94 15.80
N LEU A 85 -20.34 -42.01 16.43
CA LEU A 85 -20.79 -41.29 17.62
C LEU A 85 -21.82 -40.18 17.29
N PRO A 86 -22.63 -39.71 18.27
CA PRO A 86 -23.60 -38.65 18.04
C PRO A 86 -22.96 -37.33 17.60
N LEU A 87 -23.19 -36.92 16.35
CA LEU A 87 -22.67 -35.66 15.77
C LEU A 87 -23.05 -34.41 16.59
N THR A 88 -24.15 -34.46 17.35
CA THR A 88 -24.62 -33.36 18.22
C THR A 88 -23.67 -33.02 19.36
N GLU A 89 -22.95 -34.00 19.91
CA GLU A 89 -22.08 -33.80 21.08
C GLU A 89 -20.66 -33.34 20.70
N HIS A 90 -20.31 -33.47 19.42
CA HIS A 90 -19.00 -33.13 18.86
C HIS A 90 -19.04 -31.98 17.84
N ASN A 91 -20.19 -31.31 17.69
CA ASN A 91 -20.38 -30.22 16.73
C ASN A 91 -19.76 -28.90 17.23
N LEU A 92 -18.59 -28.57 16.68
CA LEU A 92 -17.85 -27.34 16.95
C LEU A 92 -18.68 -26.06 16.69
N ALA A 93 -19.64 -26.10 15.77
CA ALA A 93 -20.47 -24.94 15.43
C ALA A 93 -21.52 -24.59 16.50
N CYS A 94 -21.76 -25.46 17.49
CA CYS A 94 -22.81 -25.23 18.50
C CYS A 94 -22.32 -24.50 19.76
N LEU A 95 -21.02 -24.21 19.88
CA LEU A 95 -20.39 -23.68 21.11
C LEU A 95 -20.00 -22.19 21.06
N SER A 96 -20.55 -21.39 20.14
CA SER A 96 -20.44 -19.92 20.23
C SER A 96 -21.44 -19.14 19.35
N GLN A 97 -22.61 -18.77 19.91
CA GLN A 97 -23.28 -17.45 19.79
C GLN A 97 -24.78 -17.54 20.19
N PRO A 98 -25.36 -16.53 20.87
CA PRO A 98 -26.81 -16.39 21.00
C PRO A 98 -27.43 -15.86 19.70
N ALA A 99 -28.61 -16.34 19.33
CA ALA A 99 -29.24 -16.03 18.04
C ALA A 99 -29.86 -14.63 17.98
N TYR A 100 -29.69 -13.97 16.83
CA TYR A 100 -30.54 -12.84 16.40
C TYR A 100 -31.74 -13.40 15.60
N PRO A 101 -32.97 -12.88 15.79
CA PRO A 101 -34.14 -13.32 15.05
C PRO A 101 -34.10 -12.82 13.59
N THR A 102 -34.43 -13.71 12.65
CA THR A 102 -34.49 -13.40 11.22
C THR A 102 -35.80 -12.68 10.88
N SER A 103 -35.73 -11.59 10.11
CA SER A 103 -36.91 -10.89 9.61
C SER A 103 -37.38 -11.50 8.28
N GLU A 104 -38.33 -12.43 8.34
CA GLU A 104 -39.00 -12.94 7.13
C GLU A 104 -40.24 -12.08 6.81
N PHE A 105 -40.25 -11.46 5.63
CA PHE A 105 -41.44 -10.78 5.11
C PHE A 105 -42.45 -11.82 4.61
N ILE A 106 -43.51 -12.06 5.38
CA ILE A 106 -44.70 -12.82 4.94
C ILE A 106 -45.93 -11.91 5.02
N SER A 107 -46.59 -11.70 3.88
CA SER A 107 -47.77 -10.85 3.73
C SER A 107 -49.06 -11.67 3.80
N TYR A 108 -50.03 -11.23 4.61
CA TYR A 108 -51.43 -11.69 4.55
C TYR A 108 -52.41 -10.53 4.84
N PRO A 109 -53.65 -10.59 4.30
CA PRO A 109 -54.51 -9.41 4.14
C PRO A 109 -55.43 -9.08 5.33
N VAL A 110 -56.02 -7.88 5.27
CA VAL A 110 -56.93 -7.31 6.27
C VAL A 110 -58.33 -7.96 6.24
N SER A 111 -58.88 -8.32 7.41
CA SER A 111 -60.34 -8.24 7.63
C SER A 111 -60.82 -8.17 9.08
N THR A 112 -61.67 -7.17 9.30
CA THR A 112 -62.89 -7.15 10.13
C THR A 112 -62.96 -7.81 11.53
N GLN A 113 -62.96 -6.93 12.54
CA GLN A 113 -64.10 -6.70 13.47
C GLN A 113 -64.41 -7.63 14.69
N ILE A 114 -64.73 -6.93 15.80
CA ILE A 114 -65.92 -7.05 16.68
C ILE A 114 -65.82 -7.65 18.12
N LEU A 115 -66.02 -6.75 19.10
CA LEU A 115 -66.56 -6.89 20.49
C LEU A 115 -65.84 -7.78 21.56
N LYS A 116 -65.94 -7.50 22.88
CA LYS A 116 -66.12 -6.25 23.68
C LYS A 116 -65.98 -6.51 25.20
N LYS A 117 -65.97 -5.41 25.99
CA LYS A 117 -65.98 -5.26 27.48
C LYS A 117 -64.56 -5.19 28.09
N GLU A 118 -64.07 -4.06 28.62
CA GLU A 118 -64.64 -3.04 29.56
C GLU A 118 -64.95 -3.64 30.96
N LYS A 119 -64.73 -3.01 32.13
CA LYS A 119 -64.61 -1.58 32.60
C LYS A 119 -63.63 -1.54 33.81
N LEU A 120 -63.08 -0.45 34.38
CA LEU A 120 -62.99 1.04 34.23
C LEU A 120 -61.74 1.48 35.07
N LYS A 121 -61.26 2.73 35.33
CA LYS A 121 -61.42 4.17 34.95
C LYS A 121 -60.08 4.84 35.41
N GLY A 122 -59.59 6.02 35.00
CA GLY A 122 -59.94 7.03 33.99
C GLY A 122 -58.67 7.80 33.57
N GLN A 123 -58.67 8.48 32.42
CA GLN A 123 -58.85 9.95 32.26
C GLN A 123 -57.71 10.81 32.90
N SER A 124 -57.11 11.79 32.20
CA SER A 124 -57.54 12.50 30.98
C SER A 124 -56.39 12.95 30.04
N GLU A 125 -56.63 12.73 28.73
CA GLU A 125 -56.50 13.66 27.59
C GLU A 125 -55.23 14.51 27.32
N LEU A 126 -54.92 14.61 26.02
CA LEU A 126 -53.93 15.50 25.39
C LEU A 126 -54.53 16.89 25.10
N PRO A 127 -53.67 17.88 24.80
CA PRO A 127 -53.89 18.74 23.64
C PRO A 127 -52.75 18.66 22.61
N LYS A 128 -53.06 19.03 21.37
CA LYS A 128 -52.09 19.33 20.30
C LYS A 128 -52.03 20.85 20.10
N THR A 129 -50.83 21.40 20.03
CA THR A 129 -50.34 22.55 19.21
C THR A 129 -48.91 22.87 19.68
N GLU A 130 -48.07 23.63 18.98
CA GLU A 130 -48.17 24.33 17.69
C GLU A 130 -46.80 24.19 16.96
N ILE A 131 -46.69 24.59 15.69
CA ILE A 131 -45.38 24.83 15.06
C ILE A 131 -45.17 26.35 15.03
N GLU A 132 -44.23 26.86 15.82
CA GLU A 132 -43.76 28.24 15.70
C GLU A 132 -42.23 28.31 15.65
N THR A 133 -41.76 29.35 14.95
CA THR A 133 -40.37 29.62 14.59
C THR A 133 -39.54 30.09 15.78
N LEU A 134 -38.31 29.58 15.92
CA LEU A 134 -37.23 30.23 16.65
C LEU A 134 -35.92 30.13 15.85
N GLU A 135 -35.58 31.22 15.15
CA GLU A 135 -34.18 31.49 14.77
C GLU A 135 -33.42 32.02 15.99
N LYS A 136 -32.09 31.82 16.00
CA LYS A 136 -31.10 32.50 16.87
C LYS A 136 -31.29 32.33 18.38
N ASP A 137 -30.64 31.31 18.95
CA ASP A 137 -29.35 31.54 19.62
C ASP A 137 -28.76 30.24 20.21
N GLY A 138 -27.44 30.09 20.12
CA GLY A 138 -26.65 29.17 20.95
C GLY A 138 -26.77 27.65 20.66
N PRO A 139 -25.65 26.89 20.68
CA PRO A 139 -25.71 25.43 20.68
C PRO A 139 -25.97 24.92 22.11
N HIS A 140 -27.23 24.59 22.42
CA HIS A 140 -27.65 24.14 23.76
C HIS A 140 -27.49 22.62 23.94
N LEU A 141 -27.07 22.20 25.14
CA LEU A 141 -26.96 20.78 25.53
C LEU A 141 -28.31 20.02 25.61
N SER A 142 -29.45 20.70 25.39
CA SER A 142 -30.82 20.16 25.54
C SER A 142 -31.16 18.97 24.65
N ARG A 143 -30.38 18.69 23.61
CA ARG A 143 -30.49 17.49 22.77
C ARG A 143 -29.99 16.21 23.45
N PHE A 144 -29.06 16.30 24.39
CA PHE A 144 -28.37 15.15 24.97
C PHE A 144 -28.74 14.95 26.44
N ARG A 145 -29.02 13.69 26.82
CA ARG A 145 -29.22 13.37 28.24
C ARG A 145 -27.86 13.24 28.94
N VAL A 146 -27.65 14.12 29.91
CA VAL A 146 -26.54 14.05 30.86
C VAL A 146 -26.97 13.20 32.07
N TYR A 147 -26.09 12.31 32.50
CA TYR A 147 -26.22 11.46 33.68
C TYR A 147 -25.10 11.78 34.68
N LYS A 148 -25.27 11.36 35.93
CA LYS A 148 -24.23 11.36 36.97
C LYS A 148 -23.88 9.94 37.42
N GLU A 149 -22.71 9.80 38.03
CA GLU A 149 -22.28 8.53 38.61
C GLU A 149 -23.24 8.08 39.73
N GLY A 150 -23.87 6.92 39.55
CA GLY A 150 -24.90 6.38 40.45
C GLY A 150 -26.35 6.56 39.98
N ASP A 151 -26.61 7.21 38.83
CA ASP A 151 -27.96 7.26 38.25
C ASP A 151 -28.48 5.85 37.91
N ARG A 152 -29.71 5.54 38.33
CA ARG A 152 -30.30 4.18 38.26
C ARG A 152 -30.57 3.67 36.84
N ASP A 153 -30.56 4.56 35.85
CA ASP A 153 -30.79 4.28 34.44
C ASP A 153 -29.65 4.79 33.55
N LEU A 154 -28.46 5.00 34.14
CA LEU A 154 -27.20 5.13 33.40
C LEU A 154 -26.95 3.84 32.58
N PRO A 155 -26.79 3.91 31.23
CA PRO A 155 -26.56 2.73 30.42
C PRO A 155 -25.27 1.99 30.78
N GLU A 156 -25.31 0.66 30.76
CA GLU A 156 -24.09 -0.16 30.89
C GLU A 156 -23.12 0.13 29.74
N PHE A 157 -21.87 0.43 30.10
CA PHE A 157 -20.77 0.67 29.15
C PHE A 157 -19.68 -0.39 29.37
N PRO A 158 -19.08 -0.97 28.31
CA PRO A 158 -18.06 -2.00 28.45
C PRO A 158 -16.84 -1.54 29.28
N SER A 159 -16.30 -2.42 30.11
CA SER A 159 -15.07 -2.17 30.89
C SER A 159 -13.84 -1.97 30.00
N HIS A 160 -13.76 -2.69 28.88
CA HIS A 160 -12.71 -2.55 27.88
C HIS A 160 -13.13 -1.55 26.79
N PHE A 161 -12.60 -0.33 26.87
CA PHE A 161 -12.84 0.77 25.93
C PHE A 161 -11.55 1.48 25.53
N GLN A 162 -11.55 2.18 24.40
CA GLN A 162 -10.47 3.09 24.00
C GLN A 162 -10.95 4.55 24.07
N VAL A 163 -10.03 5.49 24.23
CA VAL A 163 -10.32 6.93 24.16
C VAL A 163 -9.99 7.42 22.76
N ALA A 164 -10.95 8.12 22.13
CA ALA A 164 -10.83 8.61 20.75
C ALA A 164 -10.42 10.09 20.69
N LYS A 165 -10.88 10.91 21.62
CA LYS A 165 -10.52 12.33 21.80
C LYS A 165 -10.55 12.67 23.29
N TYR A 166 -9.74 13.64 23.72
CA TYR A 166 -9.83 14.20 25.08
C TYR A 166 -9.40 15.67 25.10
N SER A 167 -9.71 16.36 26.20
CA SER A 167 -9.18 17.69 26.51
C SER A 167 -9.01 17.86 28.01
N VAL A 168 -7.88 18.44 28.41
CA VAL A 168 -7.55 18.76 29.81
C VAL A 168 -7.75 20.26 30.02
N PHE A 169 -8.33 20.59 31.17
CA PHE A 169 -8.78 21.92 31.53
C PHE A 169 -8.28 22.29 32.93
N GLU A 170 -7.75 23.50 33.07
CA GLU A 170 -7.39 24.09 34.37
C GLU A 170 -8.16 25.39 34.57
N ARG A 171 -8.75 25.56 35.75
CA ARG A 171 -9.28 26.82 36.26
C ARG A 171 -8.44 27.23 37.47
N VAL A 172 -7.88 28.44 37.44
CA VAL A 172 -6.84 28.87 38.40
C VAL A 172 -7.39 29.19 39.79
N LYS A 173 -8.66 29.58 39.94
CA LYS A 173 -9.28 29.94 41.23
C LYS A 173 -10.74 29.50 41.33
N PRO A 174 -11.12 28.63 42.29
CA PRO A 174 -10.22 27.71 43.02
C PRO A 174 -9.47 26.81 42.02
N LYS A 175 -8.27 26.32 42.35
CA LYS A 175 -7.54 25.42 41.43
C LYS A 175 -8.40 24.18 41.21
N THR A 176 -8.87 24.03 39.97
CA THR A 176 -9.76 22.96 39.55
C THR A 176 -9.20 22.37 38.27
N LEU A 177 -8.89 21.08 38.29
CA LEU A 177 -8.52 20.32 37.10
C LEU A 177 -9.74 19.56 36.61
N SER A 178 -9.89 19.47 35.29
CA SER A 178 -10.92 18.64 34.68
C SER A 178 -10.40 17.98 33.42
N VAL A 179 -10.88 16.76 33.17
CA VAL A 179 -10.62 16.00 31.96
C VAL A 179 -11.96 15.66 31.31
N LEU A 180 -12.06 15.96 30.02
CA LEU A 180 -13.15 15.53 29.17
C LEU A 180 -12.64 14.41 28.25
N GLU A 181 -13.20 13.21 28.36
CA GLU A 181 -12.86 12.05 27.51
C GLU A 181 -14.01 11.67 26.58
N LEU A 182 -13.74 11.40 25.31
CA LEU A 182 -14.65 10.73 24.37
C LEU A 182 -14.20 9.28 24.23
N GLN A 183 -14.91 8.38 24.91
CA GLN A 183 -14.64 6.94 24.96
C GLN A 183 -15.46 6.19 23.90
N SER A 184 -14.86 5.17 23.29
CA SER A 184 -15.41 4.34 22.21
C SER A 184 -15.17 2.86 22.54
N ALA A 185 -16.25 2.07 22.53
CA ALA A 185 -16.24 0.66 22.92
C ALA A 185 -17.01 -0.21 21.91
N ARG A 186 -16.55 -1.45 21.68
CA ARG A 186 -17.18 -2.39 20.73
C ARG A 186 -18.16 -3.31 21.46
N GLY A 187 -19.40 -2.86 21.64
CA GLY A 187 -20.46 -3.60 22.31
C GLY A 187 -21.12 -4.67 21.42
N ARG A 188 -21.98 -5.50 22.02
CA ARG A 188 -22.73 -6.54 21.29
C ARG A 188 -23.70 -5.99 20.24
N ALA A 189 -24.18 -4.75 20.44
CA ALA A 189 -25.11 -4.08 19.54
C ALA A 189 -24.42 -3.21 18.47
N GLY A 190 -23.08 -3.23 18.38
CA GLY A 190 -22.29 -2.29 17.57
C GLY A 190 -21.38 -1.43 18.43
N GLN A 191 -20.82 -0.37 17.84
CA GLN A 191 -19.95 0.56 18.55
C GLN A 191 -20.77 1.50 19.45
N GLN A 192 -20.29 1.74 20.66
CA GLN A 192 -20.96 2.52 21.70
C GLN A 192 -20.02 3.62 22.17
N TYR A 193 -20.57 4.78 22.50
CA TYR A 193 -19.80 5.98 22.84
C TYR A 193 -20.21 6.53 24.20
N ARG A 194 -19.23 7.03 24.95
CA ARG A 194 -19.44 7.72 26.22
C ARG A 194 -18.55 8.95 26.30
N VAL A 195 -19.15 10.13 26.45
CA VAL A 195 -18.41 11.33 26.85
C VAL A 195 -18.44 11.42 28.37
N LEU A 196 -17.26 11.54 28.99
CA LEU A 196 -17.07 11.59 30.43
C LEU A 196 -16.36 12.90 30.82
N CYS A 197 -16.91 13.63 31.79
CA CYS A 197 -16.25 14.78 32.42
C CYS A 197 -15.88 14.45 33.87
N SER A 198 -14.58 14.28 34.13
CA SER A 198 -14.00 14.12 35.46
C SER A 198 -13.53 15.47 36.00
N ILE A 199 -13.73 15.73 37.29
CA ILE A 199 -13.30 16.97 37.97
C ILE A 199 -12.59 16.65 39.29
N LEU A 200 -11.53 17.40 39.59
CA LEU A 200 -10.81 17.43 40.87
C LEU A 200 -10.61 18.88 41.31
N SER A 201 -10.90 19.19 42.57
CA SER A 201 -10.69 20.52 43.17
C SER A 201 -9.79 20.43 44.39
N GLU A 202 -8.98 21.47 44.67
CA GLU A 202 -8.15 21.54 45.89
C GLU A 202 -8.94 21.35 47.20
N THR A 203 -10.26 21.53 47.20
CA THR A 203 -11.13 21.36 48.36
C THR A 203 -11.67 19.94 48.56
N GLU A 204 -11.51 19.04 47.59
CA GLU A 204 -12.13 17.70 47.60
C GLU A 204 -11.08 16.60 47.33
N SER A 205 -10.98 15.64 48.24
CA SER A 205 -9.95 14.58 48.20
C SER A 205 -10.32 13.35 47.35
N ALA A 206 -11.38 13.45 46.55
CA ALA A 206 -11.87 12.40 45.67
C ALA A 206 -12.20 12.98 44.29
N VAL A 207 -11.97 12.21 43.23
CA VAL A 207 -12.40 12.56 41.87
C VAL A 207 -13.91 12.39 41.74
N VAL A 208 -14.58 13.34 41.09
CA VAL A 208 -16.02 13.29 40.81
C VAL A 208 -16.25 13.23 39.29
N GLN A 209 -17.00 12.22 38.84
CA GLN A 209 -17.55 12.17 37.49
C GLN A 209 -18.80 13.06 37.43
N ASP A 210 -18.63 14.34 37.12
CA ASP A 210 -19.72 15.33 37.19
C ASP A 210 -20.79 15.12 36.12
N LYS A 211 -20.36 14.70 34.91
CA LYS A 211 -21.23 14.54 33.73
C LYS A 211 -20.82 13.34 32.90
N ILE A 212 -21.80 12.52 32.54
CA ILE A 212 -21.68 11.39 31.61
C ILE A 212 -22.74 11.56 30.51
N VAL A 213 -22.35 11.44 29.24
CA VAL A 213 -23.28 11.42 28.09
C VAL A 213 -23.03 10.16 27.28
N CYS A 214 -24.04 9.31 27.12
CA CYS A 214 -23.95 8.08 26.34
C CYS A 214 -24.57 8.27 24.95
N CYS A 215 -23.83 7.93 23.90
CA CYS A 215 -24.22 8.11 22.50
C CYS A 215 -24.11 6.78 21.73
N VAL A 216 -25.00 6.59 20.75
CA VAL A 216 -25.02 5.40 19.88
C VAL A 216 -24.29 5.65 18.56
N THR A 217 -24.11 6.91 18.17
CA THR A 217 -23.43 7.32 16.94
C THR A 217 -22.19 8.16 17.25
N SER A 218 -21.21 8.13 16.34
CA SER A 218 -19.97 8.90 16.45
C SER A 218 -20.19 10.40 16.27
N GLU A 219 -21.10 10.80 15.38
CA GLU A 219 -21.46 12.22 15.16
C GLU A 219 -22.15 12.79 16.40
N ASP A 220 -23.09 12.07 17.02
CA ASP A 220 -23.69 12.46 18.31
C ASP A 220 -22.64 12.55 19.43
N ALA A 221 -21.68 11.62 19.48
CA ALA A 221 -20.63 11.61 20.50
C ALA A 221 -19.65 12.78 20.35
N VAL A 222 -19.26 13.11 19.12
CA VAL A 222 -18.40 14.25 18.82
C VAL A 222 -19.15 15.58 19.05
N GLU A 223 -20.43 15.67 18.69
CA GLU A 223 -21.28 16.83 18.98
C GLU A 223 -21.38 17.06 20.50
N ALA A 224 -21.76 16.03 21.28
CA ALA A 224 -21.83 16.11 22.74
C ALA A 224 -20.49 16.48 23.39
N TYR A 225 -19.38 15.95 22.88
CA TYR A 225 -18.03 16.30 23.33
C TYR A 225 -17.71 17.78 23.05
N LEU A 226 -18.01 18.31 21.86
CA LEU A 226 -17.76 19.72 21.53
C LEU A 226 -18.67 20.69 22.30
N LEU A 227 -19.92 20.29 22.58
CA LEU A 227 -20.83 21.04 23.44
C LEU A 227 -20.27 21.16 24.87
N LEU A 228 -19.84 20.05 25.47
CA LEU A 228 -19.24 20.03 26.81
C LEU A 228 -17.91 20.80 26.84
N MET A 229 -17.06 20.65 25.81
CA MET A 229 -15.80 21.39 25.66
C MET A 229 -16.04 22.91 25.70
N LYS A 230 -17.04 23.39 24.95
CA LYS A 230 -17.46 24.80 24.94
C LYS A 230 -18.10 25.25 26.25
N GLU A 231 -18.84 24.37 26.93
CA GLU A 231 -19.41 24.68 28.25
C GLU A 231 -18.30 24.91 29.30
N MET A 232 -17.23 24.10 29.29
CA MET A 232 -16.10 24.28 30.21
C MET A 232 -15.39 25.62 29.96
N GLU A 233 -15.24 26.03 28.71
CA GLU A 233 -14.69 27.35 28.34
C GLU A 233 -15.58 28.50 28.86
N THR A 234 -16.91 28.41 28.74
CA THR A 234 -17.83 29.44 29.29
C THR A 234 -17.88 29.44 30.82
N GLN A 235 -17.57 28.32 31.47
CA GLN A 235 -17.37 28.23 32.93
C GLN A 235 -16.01 28.78 33.43
N GLY A 236 -15.19 29.34 32.54
CA GLY A 236 -13.91 29.97 32.90
C GLY A 236 -12.76 28.99 33.13
N PHE A 237 -12.85 27.77 32.59
CA PHE A 237 -11.68 26.90 32.47
C PHE A 237 -10.87 27.26 31.23
N THR A 238 -9.55 27.19 31.34
CA THR A 238 -8.63 27.30 30.20
C THR A 238 -8.12 25.91 29.82
N LYS A 239 -8.16 25.56 28.53
CA LYS A 239 -7.60 24.32 28.02
C LYS A 239 -6.08 24.29 28.16
N THR A 240 -5.51 23.23 28.71
CA THR A 240 -4.07 23.06 28.93
C THR A 240 -3.48 21.96 28.03
N LEU A 241 -2.24 22.18 27.57
CA LEU A 241 -1.42 21.19 26.85
C LEU A 241 -0.32 20.58 27.76
N LYS A 242 -0.25 21.03 29.01
CA LYS A 242 0.61 20.42 30.04
C LYS A 242 -0.28 19.59 30.96
N LEU A 243 0.24 18.44 31.35
CA LEU A 243 -0.39 17.49 32.26
C LEU A 243 0.30 17.64 33.63
N PRO A 244 -0.33 18.29 34.63
CA PRO A 244 0.09 18.16 36.02
C PRO A 244 0.08 16.68 36.44
N PRO A 245 1.02 16.20 37.29
CA PRO A 245 0.99 14.82 37.77
C PRO A 245 -0.30 14.49 38.53
N GLU A 246 -0.99 15.47 39.11
CA GLU A 246 -2.33 15.31 39.70
C GLU A 246 -3.39 14.80 38.69
N VAL A 247 -3.15 14.94 37.39
CA VAL A 247 -4.05 14.45 36.33
C VAL A 247 -3.98 12.92 36.19
N GLU A 248 -2.90 12.24 36.58
CA GLU A 248 -2.82 10.77 36.51
C GLU A 248 -3.93 10.09 37.33
N CYS A 249 -4.43 10.75 38.39
CA CYS A 249 -5.56 10.31 39.21
C CYS A 249 -6.95 10.59 38.59
N LEU A 250 -7.05 11.51 37.63
CA LEU A 250 -8.30 11.96 37.01
C LEU A 250 -8.71 11.16 35.77
N VAL A 251 -7.72 10.57 35.09
CA VAL A 251 -7.86 9.97 33.76
C VAL A 251 -8.18 8.48 33.83
N SER A 252 -8.93 7.97 32.85
CA SER A 252 -9.12 6.53 32.69
C SER A 252 -7.81 5.82 32.36
N TYR A 253 -7.70 4.53 32.70
CA TYR A 253 -6.53 3.72 32.35
C TYR A 253 -6.20 3.76 30.85
N SER A 254 -7.24 3.69 29.99
CA SER A 254 -7.09 3.82 28.54
C SER A 254 -6.56 5.19 28.09
N LEU A 255 -6.82 6.26 28.85
CA LEU A 255 -6.18 7.57 28.63
C LEU A 255 -4.76 7.61 29.23
N GLN A 256 -4.50 7.03 30.40
CA GLN A 256 -3.12 6.92 30.94
C GLN A 256 -2.15 6.29 29.93
N GLN A 257 -2.59 5.27 29.18
CA GLN A 257 -1.81 4.68 28.09
C GLN A 257 -1.48 5.69 26.98
N LEU A 258 -2.47 6.45 26.49
CA LEU A 258 -2.27 7.49 25.46
C LEU A 258 -1.40 8.65 25.97
N LEU A 259 -1.60 9.09 27.20
CA LEU A 259 -0.78 10.14 27.81
C LEU A 259 0.68 9.71 27.98
N LEU A 260 0.95 8.41 28.16
CA LEU A 260 2.32 7.89 28.13
C LEU A 260 2.93 7.92 26.70
N GLU A 261 2.12 7.67 25.67
CA GLU A 261 2.49 7.83 24.26
C GLU A 261 2.72 9.30 23.86
N GLU A 262 2.13 10.27 24.56
CA GLU A 262 2.48 11.69 24.48
C GLU A 262 3.70 12.07 25.34
N LYS A 263 3.84 11.49 26.55
CA LYS A 263 4.97 11.73 27.47
C LYS A 263 6.31 11.32 26.83
N LEU A 264 6.28 10.33 25.95
CA LEU A 264 7.38 9.96 25.05
C LEU A 264 7.85 11.10 24.13
N ASN A 265 6.95 11.98 23.72
CA ASN A 265 7.21 13.11 22.84
C ASN A 265 7.60 14.40 23.62
N CYS A 266 7.68 14.37 24.96
CA CYS A 266 8.06 15.53 25.78
C CYS A 266 9.42 16.13 25.40
N SER A 267 9.62 17.40 25.79
CA SER A 267 10.76 18.24 25.38
C SER A 267 11.97 18.21 26.33
N THR A 268 12.03 17.26 27.26
CA THR A 268 13.00 17.22 28.37
C THR A 268 13.42 15.80 28.69
N LEU A 269 14.72 15.57 28.87
CA LEU A 269 15.34 14.30 29.27
C LEU A 269 16.07 14.46 30.61
N SER A 270 16.02 13.47 31.50
CA SER A 270 16.86 13.46 32.71
C SER A 270 18.31 13.12 32.36
N GLN A 271 19.27 13.54 33.18
CA GLN A 271 20.69 13.32 32.88
C GLN A 271 21.05 11.82 32.96
N GLU A 272 20.48 11.10 33.92
CA GLU A 272 20.66 9.67 34.15
C GLU A 272 20.09 8.83 33.01
N VAL A 273 18.85 9.13 32.59
CA VAL A 273 18.23 8.48 31.42
C VAL A 273 19.02 8.82 30.16
N GLY A 274 19.54 10.05 30.03
CA GLY A 274 20.46 10.44 28.97
C GLY A 274 21.70 9.56 28.89
N VAL A 275 22.39 9.34 30.02
CA VAL A 275 23.58 8.47 30.06
C VAL A 275 23.24 7.03 29.69
N PHE A 276 22.12 6.48 30.17
CA PHE A 276 21.67 5.15 29.79
C PHE A 276 21.34 5.02 28.29
N VAL A 277 20.68 6.03 27.71
CA VAL A 277 20.38 6.09 26.27
C VAL A 277 21.67 6.15 25.45
N GLU A 278 22.63 6.99 25.82
CA GLU A 278 23.94 7.06 25.16
C GLU A 278 24.72 5.74 25.29
N LEU A 279 24.61 5.03 26.41
CA LEU A 279 25.24 3.73 26.62
C LEU A 279 24.73 2.67 25.63
N VAL A 280 23.41 2.45 25.57
CA VAL A 280 22.84 1.41 24.68
C VAL A 280 23.08 1.73 23.21
N TRP A 281 23.03 3.00 22.82
CA TRP A 281 23.36 3.44 21.46
C TRP A 281 24.84 3.25 21.11
N THR A 282 25.75 3.58 22.03
CA THR A 282 27.20 3.41 21.83
C THR A 282 27.55 1.93 21.65
N GLU A 283 26.99 1.06 22.48
CA GLU A 283 27.22 -0.38 22.39
C GLU A 283 26.63 -0.98 21.09
N ALA A 284 25.44 -0.55 20.68
CA ALA A 284 24.79 -1.00 19.45
C ALA A 284 25.57 -0.59 18.18
N LEU A 285 25.97 0.68 18.09
CA LEU A 285 26.79 1.20 16.98
C LEU A 285 28.22 0.63 16.99
N GLY A 286 28.81 0.45 18.17
CA GLY A 286 30.11 -0.22 18.35
C GLY A 286 30.07 -1.70 17.94
N SER A 287 28.96 -2.39 18.19
CA SER A 287 28.75 -3.76 17.70
C SER A 287 28.73 -3.82 16.17
N LEU A 288 28.06 -2.86 15.50
CA LEU A 288 28.01 -2.85 14.03
C LEU A 288 29.29 -2.36 13.36
N SER A 289 30.00 -1.37 13.92
CA SER A 289 31.25 -0.86 13.33
C SER A 289 32.40 -1.89 13.35
N ASN A 290 32.35 -2.87 14.26
CA ASN A 290 33.23 -4.03 14.26
C ASN A 290 32.87 -5.08 13.18
N ILE A 291 31.63 -5.10 12.68
CA ILE A 291 31.12 -6.11 11.74
C ILE A 291 31.09 -5.60 10.29
N LEU A 292 30.74 -4.34 10.06
CA LEU A 292 30.65 -3.71 8.73
C LEU A 292 31.95 -3.03 8.32
N THR A 293 32.25 -2.97 7.02
CA THR A 293 33.37 -2.16 6.49
C THR A 293 32.99 -0.69 6.29
N VAL A 294 31.71 -0.40 6.06
CA VAL A 294 31.15 0.94 5.86
C VAL A 294 30.36 1.41 7.10
N PRO A 295 30.13 2.73 7.27
CA PRO A 295 29.22 3.24 8.31
C PRO A 295 27.78 2.72 8.10
N VAL A 296 27.06 2.45 9.19
CA VAL A 296 25.66 2.00 9.13
C VAL A 296 24.77 2.99 8.35
N SER A 297 25.07 4.28 8.49
CA SER A 297 24.35 5.39 7.82
C SER A 297 24.54 5.47 6.31
N SER A 298 25.37 4.61 5.68
CA SER A 298 25.45 4.51 4.21
C SER A 298 24.69 3.30 3.64
N ILE A 299 23.89 2.61 4.46
CA ILE A 299 23.09 1.44 4.06
C ILE A 299 21.61 1.85 4.18
N SER A 300 20.79 1.66 3.15
CA SER A 300 19.36 1.98 3.22
C SER A 300 18.53 0.80 3.74
N LEU A 301 17.31 1.07 4.26
CA LEU A 301 16.37 -0.01 4.60
C LEU A 301 16.02 -0.89 3.40
N ASN A 302 15.97 -0.32 2.19
CA ASN A 302 15.74 -1.06 0.94
C ASN A 302 16.89 -2.04 0.66
N ASP A 303 18.15 -1.64 0.84
CA ASP A 303 19.29 -2.54 0.70
C ASP A 303 19.23 -3.70 1.71
N VAL A 304 18.80 -3.45 2.95
CA VAL A 304 18.57 -4.51 3.95
C VAL A 304 17.41 -5.43 3.54
N SER A 305 16.30 -4.88 3.02
CA SER A 305 15.17 -5.69 2.50
C SER A 305 15.56 -6.54 1.28
N ARG A 306 16.38 -6.01 0.37
CA ARG A 306 16.95 -6.74 -0.77
C ARG A 306 17.91 -7.84 -0.33
N VAL A 307 18.81 -7.55 0.62
CA VAL A 307 19.73 -8.54 1.20
C VAL A 307 18.96 -9.66 1.93
N GLU A 308 17.92 -9.33 2.69
CA GLU A 308 17.03 -10.35 3.28
C GLU A 308 16.35 -11.20 2.19
N GLY A 309 15.86 -10.59 1.11
CA GLY A 309 15.31 -11.29 -0.05
C GLY A 309 16.30 -12.27 -0.70
N LEU A 310 17.54 -11.83 -0.96
CA LEU A 310 18.62 -12.65 -1.51
C LEU A 310 19.04 -13.78 -0.57
N LEU A 311 19.08 -13.54 0.75
CA LEU A 311 19.37 -14.57 1.76
C LEU A 311 18.26 -15.64 1.80
N LEU A 312 16.98 -15.24 1.70
CA LEU A 312 15.85 -16.15 1.60
C LEU A 312 15.82 -16.92 0.26
N GLN A 313 16.32 -16.33 -0.83
CA GLN A 313 16.49 -17.03 -2.11
C GLN A 313 17.64 -18.05 -2.04
N ALA A 314 18.81 -17.64 -1.51
CA ALA A 314 19.96 -18.51 -1.31
C ALA A 314 19.63 -19.68 -0.36
N GLN A 315 18.75 -19.49 0.61
CA GLN A 315 18.20 -20.56 1.45
C GLN A 315 17.46 -21.62 0.61
N LYS A 316 16.53 -21.23 -0.27
CA LYS A 316 15.75 -22.14 -1.15
C LYS A 316 16.63 -22.89 -2.15
N THR A 317 17.63 -22.22 -2.72
CA THR A 317 18.44 -22.77 -3.83
C THR A 317 19.36 -23.91 -3.38
N GLN A 318 19.31 -25.05 -4.06
CA GLN A 318 20.11 -26.24 -3.73
C GLN A 318 21.48 -26.31 -4.43
N LYS A 319 21.69 -25.56 -5.52
CA LYS A 319 22.96 -25.54 -6.26
C LYS A 319 23.98 -24.61 -5.60
N GLU A 320 25.20 -25.08 -5.38
CA GLU A 320 26.23 -24.29 -4.70
C GLU A 320 26.69 -23.05 -5.49
N ASP A 321 26.81 -23.16 -6.83
CA ASP A 321 27.23 -22.03 -7.68
C ASP A 321 26.24 -20.85 -7.65
N GLU A 322 24.93 -21.14 -7.72
CA GLU A 322 23.88 -20.12 -7.63
C GLU A 322 23.80 -19.51 -6.22
N VAL A 323 23.98 -20.33 -5.17
CA VAL A 323 24.10 -19.84 -3.79
C VAL A 323 25.32 -18.94 -3.63
N LYS A 324 26.45 -19.27 -4.25
CA LYS A 324 27.67 -18.45 -4.21
C LYS A 324 27.47 -17.11 -4.91
N ALA A 325 26.85 -17.09 -6.08
CA ALA A 325 26.52 -15.84 -6.78
C ALA A 325 25.57 -14.93 -5.96
N LEU A 326 24.54 -15.50 -5.34
CA LEU A 326 23.64 -14.76 -4.44
C LEU A 326 24.35 -14.23 -3.19
N LEU A 327 25.31 -14.98 -2.62
CA LEU A 327 26.13 -14.53 -1.50
C LEU A 327 27.17 -13.46 -1.89
N GLU A 328 27.66 -13.50 -3.13
CA GLU A 328 28.49 -12.43 -3.69
C GLU A 328 27.69 -11.12 -3.85
N GLU A 329 26.44 -11.18 -4.34
CA GLU A 329 25.54 -9.99 -4.37
C GLU A 329 25.17 -9.50 -2.96
N VAL A 330 24.90 -10.40 -2.01
CA VAL A 330 24.72 -10.03 -0.59
C VAL A 330 25.95 -9.30 -0.04
N ASN A 331 27.15 -9.73 -0.39
CA ASN A 331 28.39 -9.11 0.09
C ASN A 331 28.74 -7.78 -0.63
N THR A 332 28.16 -7.47 -1.80
CA THR A 332 28.30 -6.14 -2.42
C THR A 332 27.31 -5.13 -1.85
N LEU A 333 26.08 -5.56 -1.52
CA LEU A 333 25.07 -4.71 -0.87
C LEU A 333 25.34 -4.52 0.63
N LEU A 334 25.88 -5.54 1.30
CA LEU A 334 26.23 -5.53 2.73
C LEU A 334 27.70 -5.91 2.92
N PRO A 335 28.64 -4.95 2.86
CA PRO A 335 30.07 -5.26 2.88
C PRO A 335 30.57 -5.49 4.32
N LEU A 336 31.03 -6.71 4.57
CA LEU A 336 31.28 -7.27 5.91
C LEU A 336 32.77 -7.54 6.18
N LYS A 337 33.13 -7.50 7.47
CA LYS A 337 34.44 -7.91 8.03
C LYS A 337 34.46 -9.38 8.49
N MET A 338 33.37 -10.11 8.30
CA MET A 338 33.20 -11.47 8.83
C MET A 338 34.00 -12.51 8.05
N ILE A 339 34.51 -13.52 8.76
CA ILE A 339 34.98 -14.77 8.17
C ILE A 339 33.76 -15.70 8.08
N ASP A 340 33.32 -16.02 6.85
CA ASP A 340 32.13 -16.84 6.64
C ASP A 340 32.32 -18.28 7.19
N PRO A 341 31.44 -18.78 8.10
CA PRO A 341 31.56 -20.15 8.64
C PRO A 341 31.26 -21.25 7.60
N PRO A 342 31.78 -22.48 7.79
CA PRO A 342 31.74 -23.57 6.80
C PRO A 342 30.36 -24.24 6.61
N SER A 343 29.28 -23.74 7.23
CA SER A 343 27.92 -24.25 7.04
C SER A 343 27.03 -23.18 6.44
N LYS A 344 26.49 -23.45 5.23
CA LYS A 344 25.54 -22.58 4.50
C LYS A 344 24.39 -22.10 5.39
N HIS A 345 23.77 -23.01 6.13
CA HIS A 345 22.59 -22.68 6.94
C HIS A 345 22.95 -21.77 8.12
N LYS A 346 24.09 -22.02 8.77
CA LYS A 346 24.58 -21.19 9.88
C LYS A 346 25.04 -19.80 9.40
N LEU A 347 25.66 -19.73 8.23
CA LEU A 347 26.02 -18.49 7.55
C LEU A 347 24.79 -17.62 7.25
N VAL A 348 23.75 -18.21 6.64
CA VAL A 348 22.50 -17.50 6.33
C VAL A 348 21.78 -17.05 7.60
N SER A 349 21.71 -17.88 8.64
CA SER A 349 21.14 -17.49 9.95
C SER A 349 21.86 -16.25 10.50
N GLN A 350 23.20 -16.27 10.56
CA GLN A 350 23.99 -15.15 11.09
C GLN A 350 23.84 -13.85 10.28
N LYS A 351 23.74 -13.93 8.94
CA LYS A 351 23.49 -12.73 8.13
C LYS A 351 22.05 -12.22 8.30
N LEU A 352 21.05 -13.08 8.49
CA LEU A 352 19.68 -12.67 8.82
C LEU A 352 19.55 -12.03 10.21
N ASP A 353 20.22 -12.59 11.23
CA ASP A 353 20.30 -12.00 12.57
C ASP A 353 20.94 -10.60 12.52
N LEU A 354 21.98 -10.44 11.71
CA LEU A 354 22.65 -9.16 11.47
C LEU A 354 21.76 -8.17 10.69
N CYS A 355 21.04 -8.62 9.66
CA CYS A 355 20.04 -7.80 8.97
C CYS A 355 18.99 -7.26 9.94
N GLN A 356 18.54 -8.06 10.92
CA GLN A 356 17.63 -7.58 11.95
C GLN A 356 18.27 -6.48 12.81
N LEU A 357 19.51 -6.65 13.28
CA LEU A 357 20.21 -5.63 14.07
C LEU A 357 20.43 -4.32 13.29
N ILE A 358 20.80 -4.43 12.00
CA ILE A 358 20.97 -3.27 11.11
C ILE A 358 19.61 -2.59 10.86
N ARG A 359 18.55 -3.36 10.57
CA ARG A 359 17.18 -2.86 10.40
C ARG A 359 16.66 -2.17 11.66
N ASP A 360 16.92 -2.73 12.84
CA ASP A 360 16.57 -2.11 14.12
C ASP A 360 17.25 -0.74 14.28
N ILE A 361 18.56 -0.68 14.05
CA ILE A 361 19.34 0.55 14.18
C ILE A 361 18.98 1.58 13.10
N LEU A 362 18.67 1.16 11.87
CA LEU A 362 18.22 2.04 10.79
C LEU A 362 16.81 2.60 11.06
N ASN A 363 15.83 1.78 11.43
CA ASN A 363 14.48 2.22 11.83
C ASN A 363 14.52 3.26 12.96
N VAL A 364 15.45 3.07 13.91
CA VAL A 364 15.69 4.00 15.01
C VAL A 364 16.46 5.23 14.52
N SER A 365 17.42 5.09 13.59
CA SER A 365 18.18 6.21 13.02
C SER A 365 17.35 7.13 12.12
N GLU A 366 16.35 6.59 11.42
CA GLU A 366 15.32 7.37 10.71
C GLU A 366 14.46 8.17 11.68
N ALA A 367 14.07 7.60 12.83
CA ALA A 367 13.42 8.34 13.90
C ALA A 367 14.35 9.38 14.56
N THR A 368 15.68 9.17 14.54
CA THR A 368 16.69 10.22 14.81
C THR A 368 17.07 11.05 13.59
N LEU A 369 16.22 11.05 12.55
CA LEU A 369 16.24 12.01 11.45
C LEU A 369 17.47 11.92 10.53
N GLY A 370 18.12 10.76 10.47
CA GLY A 370 19.30 10.51 9.65
C GLY A 370 20.51 11.38 10.02
N SER A 371 20.52 11.98 11.22
CA SER A 371 21.66 12.79 11.67
C SER A 371 22.89 11.89 11.89
N PRO A 372 24.10 12.29 11.44
CA PRO A 372 25.33 11.57 11.78
C PRO A 372 25.68 11.69 13.27
N SER A 373 25.08 12.65 13.98
CA SER A 373 25.25 12.87 15.42
C SER A 373 23.92 13.34 16.03
N PRO A 374 22.97 12.44 16.32
CA PRO A 374 21.69 12.82 16.91
C PRO A 374 21.85 13.15 18.40
N SER A 375 21.06 14.10 18.89
CA SER A 375 21.04 14.49 20.30
C SER A 375 20.51 13.36 21.19
N SER A 376 20.87 13.34 22.47
CA SER A 376 20.44 12.33 23.44
C SER A 376 18.91 12.29 23.58
N LEU A 377 18.23 13.44 23.50
CA LEU A 377 16.76 13.52 23.44
C LEU A 377 16.18 12.92 22.13
N GLY A 378 16.85 13.12 20.98
CA GLY A 378 16.47 12.45 19.73
C GLY A 378 16.62 10.94 19.81
N LYS A 379 17.78 10.48 20.29
CA LYS A 379 18.09 9.06 20.56
C LYS A 379 17.07 8.41 21.50
N TYR A 380 16.63 9.11 22.55
CA TYR A 380 15.59 8.64 23.47
C TYR A 380 14.24 8.47 22.77
N ARG A 381 13.76 9.50 22.06
CA ARG A 381 12.48 9.45 21.33
C ARG A 381 12.41 8.30 20.33
N ALA A 382 13.52 8.03 19.64
CA ALA A 382 13.62 6.93 18.67
C ALA A 382 13.53 5.52 19.30
N LEU A 383 13.81 5.37 20.61
CA LEU A 383 13.58 4.13 21.35
C LEU A 383 12.10 3.87 21.67
N ARG A 384 11.19 4.86 21.52
CA ARG A 384 9.73 4.73 21.72
C ARG A 384 9.29 3.99 22.99
N CYS A 385 10.14 4.01 23.99
CA CYS A 385 9.99 3.37 25.28
C CYS A 385 10.16 4.45 26.34
N SER A 386 9.15 4.65 27.19
CA SER A 386 9.27 5.56 28.31
C SER A 386 10.27 4.96 29.30
N ILE A 387 11.25 5.75 29.74
CA ILE A 387 12.31 5.31 30.66
C ILE A 387 12.35 6.28 31.84
N GLU A 388 12.18 5.78 33.06
CA GLU A 388 12.22 6.55 34.30
C GLU A 388 13.16 5.84 35.30
N VAL A 389 14.07 6.57 35.95
CA VAL A 389 14.89 6.00 37.03
C VAL A 389 14.00 5.73 38.24
N VAL A 390 14.04 4.51 38.79
CA VAL A 390 13.40 4.17 40.06
C VAL A 390 14.34 4.57 41.21
N PRO A 391 14.00 5.54 42.07
CA PRO A 391 14.87 5.94 43.18
C PRO A 391 15.07 4.79 44.17
N PRO A 392 16.26 4.61 44.78
CA PRO A 392 16.52 3.54 45.76
C PRO A 392 15.61 3.53 46.99
N GLN A 393 14.91 4.65 47.26
CA GLN A 393 13.96 4.81 48.35
C GLN A 393 12.51 4.42 47.97
N ASN A 394 12.24 4.15 46.69
CA ASN A 394 10.92 3.71 46.22
C ASN A 394 10.74 2.20 46.53
N PRO A 395 9.61 1.74 47.10
CA PRO A 395 9.36 0.32 47.37
C PRO A 395 9.50 -0.59 46.14
N GLU A 396 9.24 -0.10 44.92
CA GLU A 396 9.50 -0.85 43.68
C GLU A 396 10.96 -1.30 43.54
N PHE A 397 11.92 -0.47 43.97
CA PHE A 397 13.34 -0.79 43.90
C PHE A 397 13.65 -2.05 44.72
N HIS A 398 13.06 -2.17 45.90
CA HIS A 398 13.20 -3.36 46.75
C HIS A 398 12.48 -4.59 46.18
N VAL A 399 11.30 -4.44 45.58
CA VAL A 399 10.57 -5.55 44.94
C VAL A 399 11.36 -6.10 43.75
N VAL A 400 11.91 -5.24 42.89
CA VAL A 400 12.75 -5.66 41.76
C VAL A 400 14.06 -6.27 42.26
N SER A 401 14.68 -5.71 43.30
CA SER A 401 15.89 -6.27 43.93
C SER A 401 15.66 -7.67 44.52
N GLN A 402 14.45 -7.99 45.00
CA GLN A 402 14.11 -9.33 45.51
C GLN A 402 14.13 -10.41 44.43
N LEU A 403 13.84 -10.07 43.17
CA LEU A 403 13.89 -11.00 42.04
C LEU A 403 15.32 -11.45 41.66
N LEU A 404 16.35 -10.83 42.26
CA LEU A 404 17.77 -10.99 41.89
C LEU A 404 18.61 -11.65 43.00
N GLN A 405 17.97 -12.14 44.07
CA GLN A 405 18.65 -12.60 45.30
C GLN A 405 19.30 -13.99 45.18
N ASP A 406 19.11 -14.73 44.09
CA ASP A 406 19.71 -16.05 43.89
C ASP A 406 21.21 -16.03 43.52
N ARG A 407 21.80 -14.83 43.35
CA ARG A 407 23.23 -14.60 43.19
C ARG A 407 23.64 -13.25 43.81
N PRO A 408 24.81 -13.11 44.46
CA PRO A 408 25.32 -11.80 44.84
C PRO A 408 25.58 -10.95 43.59
N VAL A 409 24.91 -9.79 43.51
CA VAL A 409 25.03 -8.79 42.44
C VAL A 409 25.05 -7.38 43.01
N GLN A 410 25.76 -6.46 42.36
CA GLN A 410 25.68 -5.03 42.69
C GLN A 410 24.79 -4.34 41.66
N ILE A 411 23.60 -3.92 42.08
CA ILE A 411 22.68 -3.12 41.25
C ILE A 411 23.21 -1.68 41.21
N GLN A 412 23.41 -1.16 40.00
CA GLN A 412 23.85 0.22 39.77
C GLN A 412 22.64 1.16 39.64
N GLN A 413 21.65 0.78 38.82
CA GLN A 413 20.35 1.44 38.76
C GLN A 413 19.24 0.50 38.27
N ILE A 414 18.00 0.87 38.59
CA ILE A 414 16.78 0.23 38.10
C ILE A 414 16.00 1.29 37.33
N LEU A 415 15.72 1.00 36.06
CA LEU A 415 15.00 1.87 35.14
C LEU A 415 13.63 1.25 34.90
N ARG A 416 12.55 1.91 35.29
CA ARG A 416 11.19 1.56 34.86
C ARG A 416 11.12 1.80 33.36
N VAL A 417 10.65 0.81 32.62
CA VAL A 417 10.46 0.89 31.17
C VAL A 417 9.03 0.52 30.79
N SER A 418 8.48 1.20 29.78
CA SER A 418 7.13 0.93 29.29
C SER A 418 6.97 1.33 27.82
N ARG A 419 6.20 0.56 27.06
CA ARG A 419 5.98 0.73 25.62
C ARG A 419 4.49 0.78 25.33
N GLY A 420 4.02 1.83 24.63
CA GLY A 420 2.58 2.02 24.35
C GLY A 420 1.92 0.86 23.61
N VAL A 421 2.61 0.30 22.61
CA VAL A 421 2.16 -0.88 21.85
C VAL A 421 1.97 -2.11 22.76
N GLU A 422 2.85 -2.31 23.75
CA GLU A 422 2.69 -3.42 24.71
C GLU A 422 1.54 -3.15 25.68
N LEU A 423 1.39 -1.92 26.18
CA LEU A 423 0.23 -1.55 27.00
C LEU A 423 -1.11 -1.77 26.28
N GLN A 424 -1.18 -1.49 24.98
CA GLN A 424 -2.41 -1.67 24.20
C GLN A 424 -2.69 -3.15 23.86
N MET A 425 -1.65 -3.95 23.58
CA MET A 425 -1.82 -5.32 23.03
C MET A 425 -1.60 -6.44 24.05
N PHE A 426 -1.14 -6.15 25.27
CA PHE A 426 -0.85 -7.17 26.28
C PHE A 426 -2.12 -7.92 26.72
N TRP A 427 -2.11 -9.24 26.58
CA TRP A 427 -3.23 -10.13 26.89
C TRP A 427 -3.41 -10.35 28.41
N GLU A 428 -3.76 -9.29 29.15
CA GLU A 428 -3.98 -9.31 30.60
C GLU A 428 -5.06 -10.33 31.03
N ASP A 429 -6.12 -10.47 30.21
CA ASP A 429 -7.23 -11.41 30.41
C ASP A 429 -6.82 -12.91 30.42
N LEU A 430 -5.62 -13.28 29.96
CA LEU A 430 -5.12 -14.66 30.08
C LEU A 430 -4.92 -15.10 31.54
N GLY A 431 -4.65 -14.15 32.44
CA GLY A 431 -4.21 -14.42 33.81
C GLY A 431 -2.87 -15.17 33.90
N ASN A 432 -2.53 -15.61 35.13
CA ASN A 432 -1.23 -16.23 35.46
C ASN A 432 -0.04 -15.37 34.97
N ILE A 433 -0.16 -14.05 35.14
CA ILE A 433 0.89 -13.08 34.83
C ILE A 433 1.98 -13.19 35.88
N LYS A 434 3.25 -13.28 35.46
CA LYS A 434 4.41 -13.34 36.37
C LYS A 434 5.49 -12.34 35.96
N PRO A 435 6.18 -11.69 36.92
CA PRO A 435 7.45 -11.03 36.64
C PRO A 435 8.51 -12.10 36.40
N LEU A 436 9.10 -12.10 35.21
CA LEU A 436 10.15 -13.03 34.80
C LEU A 436 11.35 -12.28 34.20
N LEU A 437 12.50 -12.95 34.21
CA LEU A 437 13.80 -12.41 33.83
C LEU A 437 14.20 -12.81 32.41
N HIS A 438 14.70 -11.85 31.63
CA HIS A 438 15.29 -12.07 30.30
C HIS A 438 16.63 -11.32 30.16
N SER A 439 17.66 -11.99 29.65
CA SER A 439 19.01 -11.41 29.45
C SER A 439 19.50 -11.63 28.02
N THR A 440 20.26 -10.66 27.54
CA THR A 440 20.89 -10.68 26.21
C THR A 440 22.14 -9.78 26.20
N SER A 441 22.76 -9.60 25.03
CA SER A 441 23.84 -8.63 24.82
C SER A 441 23.34 -7.19 25.02
N PRO A 442 24.09 -6.31 25.72
CA PRO A 442 23.71 -4.90 25.85
C PRO A 442 23.51 -4.19 24.49
N SER A 443 24.24 -4.60 23.44
CA SER A 443 24.05 -4.11 22.06
C SER A 443 22.66 -4.39 21.45
N SER A 444 21.88 -5.33 22.00
CA SER A 444 20.52 -5.64 21.53
C SER A 444 19.45 -4.73 22.14
N PHE A 445 19.76 -3.92 23.16
CA PHE A 445 18.75 -3.15 23.89
C PHE A 445 18.13 -2.01 23.08
N VAL A 446 18.84 -1.42 22.11
CA VAL A 446 18.27 -0.41 21.19
C VAL A 446 17.08 -1.00 20.42
N GLY A 447 17.24 -2.21 19.86
CA GLY A 447 16.16 -2.92 19.19
C GLY A 447 15.03 -3.29 20.16
N ILE A 448 15.35 -3.90 21.31
CA ILE A 448 14.31 -4.39 22.23
C ILE A 448 13.49 -3.25 22.84
N LEU A 449 14.09 -2.10 23.18
CA LEU A 449 13.33 -0.94 23.66
C LEU A 449 12.46 -0.35 22.52
N SER A 450 12.98 -0.26 21.29
CA SER A 450 12.23 0.27 20.15
C SER A 450 11.03 -0.59 19.74
N ARG A 451 11.24 -1.89 19.48
CA ARG A 451 10.22 -2.80 18.91
C ARG A 451 9.68 -3.87 19.86
N GLY A 452 10.26 -4.04 21.05
CA GLY A 452 9.92 -5.12 21.99
C GLY A 452 10.73 -6.39 21.70
N LEU A 453 10.49 -7.44 22.50
CA LEU A 453 11.02 -8.78 22.21
C LEU A 453 10.29 -9.37 20.99
N LEU A 454 11.05 -9.84 19.99
CA LEU A 454 10.51 -10.55 18.83
C LEU A 454 10.53 -12.05 19.06
N LEU A 455 9.57 -12.76 18.44
CA LEU A 455 9.72 -14.17 18.18
C LEU A 455 10.91 -14.41 17.22
N PRO A 456 11.68 -15.49 17.40
CA PRO A 456 12.58 -15.99 16.35
C PRO A 456 11.83 -16.12 15.02
N ARG A 457 12.49 -15.80 13.89
CA ARG A 457 11.84 -15.74 12.57
C ARG A 457 11.36 -17.12 12.11
N VAL A 458 10.08 -17.45 12.37
CA VAL A 458 9.48 -18.79 12.17
C VAL A 458 9.62 -19.35 10.73
N GLY A 459 9.76 -18.49 9.72
CA GLY A 459 10.04 -18.92 8.33
C GLY A 459 11.34 -19.74 8.15
N VAL A 460 12.26 -19.66 9.11
CA VAL A 460 13.53 -20.41 9.14
C VAL A 460 13.32 -21.93 9.28
N GLU A 461 12.31 -22.36 10.04
CA GLU A 461 12.09 -23.77 10.39
C GLU A 461 11.36 -24.57 9.31
N GLN A 462 10.54 -23.92 8.48
CA GLN A 462 9.88 -24.56 7.32
C GLN A 462 10.87 -24.95 6.20
N HIS A 463 12.11 -24.44 6.25
CA HIS A 463 13.09 -24.47 5.16
C HIS A 463 14.45 -25.03 5.60
N GLY A 464 14.51 -25.76 6.71
CA GLY A 464 15.66 -26.60 7.08
C GLY A 464 16.96 -25.87 7.44
N ILE A 465 16.92 -24.65 7.99
CA ILE A 465 18.11 -24.02 8.57
C ILE A 465 18.40 -24.57 9.97
N GLU A 466 19.64 -25.01 10.20
CA GLU A 466 20.21 -25.12 11.54
C GLU A 466 20.37 -23.71 12.14
N ARG A 467 19.48 -23.34 13.05
CA ARG A 467 19.54 -22.08 13.80
C ARG A 467 20.78 -22.03 14.71
N THR A 468 21.22 -20.80 15.00
CA THR A 468 22.25 -20.48 15.99
C THR A 468 21.78 -20.64 17.44
N ASP A 469 20.46 -20.65 17.68
CA ASP A 469 19.83 -20.34 18.97
C ASP A 469 18.65 -21.27 19.35
N ILE A 470 18.57 -22.50 18.81
CA ILE A 470 17.51 -23.46 19.21
C ILE A 470 17.55 -23.69 20.72
N GLY A 471 16.55 -23.12 21.40
CA GLY A 471 16.30 -23.36 22.80
C GLY A 471 15.63 -24.71 23.04
N ASN A 472 15.56 -25.11 24.31
CA ASN A 472 15.13 -26.44 24.72
C ASN A 472 13.64 -26.75 24.44
N LEU A 473 12.86 -25.75 24.01
CA LEU A 473 11.41 -25.77 23.81
C LEU A 473 11.00 -25.08 22.49
N GLY A 474 11.86 -25.14 21.46
CA GLY A 474 11.57 -24.65 20.12
C GLY A 474 11.53 -23.12 20.00
N GLY A 475 10.71 -22.62 19.07
CA GLY A 475 10.78 -21.26 18.51
C GLY A 475 10.07 -20.14 19.27
N GLY A 476 9.87 -20.25 20.58
CA GLY A 476 9.28 -19.18 21.40
C GLY A 476 10.28 -18.18 21.98
N ILE A 477 9.78 -17.27 22.82
CA ILE A 477 10.57 -16.28 23.58
C ILE A 477 10.79 -16.81 25.00
N TYR A 478 12.06 -16.86 25.43
CA TYR A 478 12.50 -17.53 26.66
C TYR A 478 12.63 -16.57 27.85
N PHE A 479 12.18 -17.04 29.01
CA PHE A 479 12.17 -16.33 30.29
C PHE A 479 12.56 -17.27 31.45
N SER A 480 13.09 -16.69 32.54
CA SER A 480 13.54 -17.41 33.73
C SER A 480 12.93 -16.82 35.01
N ASN A 481 12.84 -17.62 36.08
CA ASN A 481 12.54 -17.16 37.45
C ASN A 481 13.80 -16.94 38.31
N SER A 482 14.99 -17.11 37.74
CA SER A 482 16.30 -17.11 38.41
C SER A 482 17.34 -16.32 37.61
N LEU A 483 18.07 -15.43 38.30
CA LEU A 483 19.15 -14.64 37.70
C LEU A 483 20.34 -15.52 37.31
N LYS A 484 20.62 -16.57 38.09
CA LYS A 484 21.68 -17.55 37.78
C LYS A 484 21.53 -18.15 36.37
N THR A 485 20.30 -18.40 35.94
CA THR A 485 19.98 -18.87 34.58
C THR A 485 20.09 -17.74 33.56
N SER A 486 19.50 -16.58 33.81
CA SER A 486 19.51 -15.44 32.89
C SER A 486 20.94 -14.94 32.60
N VAL A 487 21.82 -14.92 33.61
CA VAL A 487 23.23 -14.52 33.49
C VAL A 487 23.98 -15.34 32.44
N LYS A 488 23.58 -16.60 32.15
CA LYS A 488 24.15 -17.43 31.06
C LYS A 488 24.10 -16.73 29.69
N TYR A 489 23.18 -15.78 29.49
CA TYR A 489 22.95 -15.03 28.26
C TYR A 489 23.37 -13.55 28.36
N SER A 490 23.82 -13.08 29.52
CA SER A 490 24.28 -11.70 29.73
C SER A 490 25.77 -11.54 29.37
N LYS A 491 26.13 -10.37 28.86
CA LYS A 491 27.53 -9.94 28.68
C LYS A 491 27.75 -8.59 29.36
N PRO A 492 28.95 -8.31 29.90
CA PRO A 492 29.32 -6.96 30.29
C PRO A 492 29.44 -6.09 29.03
N SER A 493 29.00 -4.86 29.14
CA SER A 493 29.13 -3.80 28.16
C SER A 493 30.60 -3.53 27.85
N VAL A 494 30.96 -3.47 26.57
CA VAL A 494 32.29 -3.04 26.12
C VAL A 494 32.54 -1.59 26.54
N THR A 495 31.48 -0.79 26.57
CA THR A 495 31.51 0.65 26.87
C THR A 495 31.80 0.96 28.35
N ASP A 496 30.98 0.48 29.29
CA ASP A 496 31.04 0.84 30.72
C ASP A 496 31.31 -0.35 31.67
N GLY A 497 31.37 -1.59 31.16
CA GLY A 497 31.58 -2.81 31.94
C GLY A 497 30.33 -3.35 32.65
N SER A 498 29.21 -2.63 32.64
CA SER A 498 27.97 -3.05 33.30
C SER A 498 27.20 -4.11 32.50
N ARG A 499 26.32 -4.86 33.17
CA ARG A 499 25.40 -5.83 32.56
C ARG A 499 23.98 -5.28 32.58
N LEU A 500 23.21 -5.62 31.55
CA LEU A 500 21.80 -5.30 31.44
C LEU A 500 20.92 -6.55 31.56
N LEU A 501 19.75 -6.38 32.18
CA LEU A 501 18.74 -7.41 32.43
C LEU A 501 17.35 -6.79 32.23
N LEU A 502 16.43 -7.54 31.63
CA LEU A 502 15.01 -7.19 31.55
C LEU A 502 14.22 -7.95 32.62
N VAL A 503 13.30 -7.23 33.26
CA VAL A 503 12.19 -7.79 34.03
C VAL A 503 10.91 -7.50 33.24
N CYS A 504 10.22 -8.56 32.86
CA CYS A 504 9.02 -8.52 32.02
C CYS A 504 7.85 -9.13 32.78
N GLU A 505 6.65 -8.57 32.62
CA GLU A 505 5.41 -9.25 32.97
C GLU A 505 5.02 -10.16 31.81
N VAL A 506 4.86 -11.45 32.09
CA VAL A 506 4.58 -12.49 31.09
C VAL A 506 3.26 -13.17 31.41
N ALA A 507 2.27 -13.02 30.51
CA ALA A 507 0.94 -13.61 30.61
C ALA A 507 0.98 -15.09 30.19
N LEU A 508 1.36 -15.97 31.13
CA LEU A 508 1.51 -17.39 30.87
C LEU A 508 0.17 -18.11 30.63
N GLY A 509 -0.93 -17.59 31.18
CA GLY A 509 -2.25 -18.22 31.12
C GLY A 509 -2.22 -19.69 31.55
N ARG A 510 -2.80 -20.59 30.73
CA ARG A 510 -2.69 -22.04 30.91
C ARG A 510 -1.31 -22.49 30.45
N CYS A 511 -0.38 -22.65 31.39
CA CYS A 511 0.99 -23.06 31.11
C CYS A 511 1.14 -24.60 31.13
N LYS A 512 1.92 -25.15 30.19
CA LYS A 512 2.21 -26.59 30.11
C LYS A 512 3.55 -26.94 30.75
N ASP A 513 3.52 -27.61 31.90
CA ASP A 513 4.71 -28.26 32.46
C ASP A 513 5.25 -29.36 31.52
N LEU A 514 6.54 -29.27 31.19
CA LEU A 514 7.29 -30.23 30.38
C LEU A 514 8.55 -30.69 31.14
N LEU A 515 8.79 -32.01 31.16
CA LEU A 515 9.95 -32.64 31.81
C LEU A 515 11.04 -33.08 30.82
N LYS A 516 10.77 -32.92 29.52
CA LYS A 516 11.66 -33.25 28.41
C LYS A 516 11.79 -32.07 27.47
N LYS A 517 12.92 -32.00 26.79
CA LYS A 517 13.19 -30.98 25.77
C LYS A 517 12.44 -31.32 24.48
N ASP A 518 11.89 -30.31 23.83
CA ASP A 518 11.25 -30.42 22.53
C ASP A 518 11.60 -29.20 21.67
N ALA A 519 12.66 -29.35 20.88
CA ALA A 519 13.13 -28.33 19.95
C ALA A 519 12.19 -28.12 18.74
N THR A 520 11.10 -28.89 18.61
CA THR A 520 10.20 -28.84 17.44
C THR A 520 8.93 -27.99 17.66
N LEU A 521 8.76 -27.41 18.85
CA LEU A 521 7.61 -26.58 19.19
C LEU A 521 7.66 -25.20 18.50
N THR A 522 6.79 -25.00 17.51
CA THR A 522 6.53 -23.68 16.91
C THR A 522 5.44 -22.88 17.64
N CYS A 523 4.66 -23.53 18.51
CA CYS A 523 3.55 -22.95 19.26
C CYS A 523 3.31 -23.70 20.58
N ALA A 524 2.46 -23.15 21.46
CA ALA A 524 2.03 -23.86 22.66
C ALA A 524 1.11 -25.06 22.30
N PRO A 525 1.20 -26.20 23.00
CA PRO A 525 0.34 -27.37 22.76
C PRO A 525 -1.15 -27.07 22.94
N ASP A 526 -2.01 -27.82 22.23
CA ASP A 526 -3.48 -27.64 22.23
C ASP A 526 -4.08 -27.47 23.65
N GLY A 527 -4.84 -26.39 23.83
CA GLY A 527 -5.46 -26.02 25.10
C GLY A 527 -4.56 -25.26 26.08
N TYR A 528 -3.29 -25.02 25.74
CA TYR A 528 -2.34 -24.23 26.53
C TYR A 528 -1.95 -22.94 25.80
N HIS A 529 -1.40 -21.98 26.55
CA HIS A 529 -1.01 -20.65 26.07
C HIS A 529 0.49 -20.39 26.21
N SER A 530 1.20 -21.23 26.97
CA SER A 530 2.65 -21.16 27.18
C SER A 530 3.17 -22.54 27.61
N VAL A 531 4.50 -22.73 27.61
CA VAL A 531 5.15 -23.93 28.14
C VAL A 531 6.16 -23.57 29.24
N HIS A 532 6.45 -24.54 30.09
CA HIS A 532 7.36 -24.43 31.22
C HIS A 532 8.23 -25.69 31.29
N GLY A 533 9.50 -25.55 30.89
CA GLY A 533 10.54 -26.54 31.10
C GLY A 533 10.88 -26.59 32.58
N VAL A 534 10.36 -27.60 33.27
CA VAL A 534 10.38 -27.68 34.72
C VAL A 534 11.75 -28.15 35.21
N ARG A 535 12.41 -27.45 36.14
CA ARG A 535 13.75 -27.84 36.60
C ARG A 535 13.80 -29.24 37.20
N ARG A 536 14.94 -29.91 36.99
CA ARG A 536 15.29 -31.16 37.68
C ARG A 536 15.52 -30.90 39.16
N THR A 537 14.94 -31.74 40.02
CA THR A 537 15.22 -31.75 41.47
C THR A 537 15.47 -33.19 41.92
N PRO A 538 16.01 -33.45 43.13
CA PRO A 538 16.21 -34.81 43.63
C PRO A 538 14.96 -35.69 43.60
N ASN A 539 13.77 -35.09 43.65
CA ASN A 539 12.47 -35.78 43.66
C ASN A 539 11.71 -35.65 42.32
N ARG A 540 12.26 -34.97 41.31
CA ARG A 540 11.63 -34.77 39.99
C ARG A 540 12.67 -34.90 38.88
N LEU A 541 12.63 -36.05 38.19
CA LEU A 541 13.40 -36.26 36.96
C LEU A 541 12.92 -35.28 35.88
N SER A 542 13.87 -34.56 35.29
CA SER A 542 13.66 -33.63 34.19
C SER A 542 14.98 -33.45 33.41
N GLU A 543 14.87 -33.07 32.14
CA GLU A 543 15.99 -32.74 31.25
C GLU A 543 16.43 -31.26 31.37
N PHE A 544 15.68 -30.43 32.10
CA PHE A 544 16.00 -29.02 32.35
C PHE A 544 16.83 -28.84 33.64
N GLU A 545 17.85 -27.99 33.60
CA GLU A 545 18.68 -27.67 34.78
C GLU A 545 17.97 -26.70 35.74
N ASP A 546 17.40 -25.65 35.16
CA ASP A 546 16.70 -24.53 35.81
C ASP A 546 15.27 -24.44 35.22
N ASP A 547 14.40 -23.56 35.75
CA ASP A 547 13.03 -23.42 35.24
C ASP A 547 13.00 -22.48 34.01
N GLU A 548 12.58 -22.97 32.85
CA GLU A 548 12.52 -22.23 31.58
C GLU A 548 11.06 -21.99 31.16
N PHE A 549 10.61 -20.73 31.12
CA PHE A 549 9.26 -20.36 30.68
C PHE A 549 9.30 -19.84 29.24
N VAL A 550 8.39 -20.31 28.38
CA VAL A 550 8.38 -19.94 26.95
C VAL A 550 6.97 -19.60 26.47
N VAL A 551 6.86 -18.46 25.78
CA VAL A 551 5.63 -17.98 25.11
C VAL A 551 5.83 -17.91 23.60
N TYR A 552 4.75 -18.05 22.84
CA TYR A 552 4.78 -18.11 21.36
C TYR A 552 3.96 -16.99 20.69
N ASN A 553 3.50 -16.00 21.48
CA ASN A 553 2.98 -14.73 20.98
C ASN A 553 3.67 -13.57 21.73
N THR A 554 4.05 -12.51 21.02
CA THR A 554 4.59 -11.27 21.58
C THR A 554 3.58 -10.52 22.45
N GLU A 555 2.29 -10.67 22.18
CA GLU A 555 1.18 -10.05 22.95
C GLU A 555 1.04 -10.63 24.38
N GLN A 556 1.80 -11.67 24.72
CA GLN A 556 1.89 -12.21 26.09
C GLN A 556 2.96 -11.52 26.95
N ILE A 557 3.63 -10.47 26.45
CA ILE A 557 4.81 -9.86 27.07
C ILE A 557 4.60 -8.35 27.25
N ARG A 558 4.92 -7.85 28.46
CA ARG A 558 5.03 -6.42 28.79
C ARG A 558 6.38 -6.16 29.46
N LEU A 559 7.25 -5.37 28.85
CA LEU A 559 8.49 -4.89 29.49
C LEU A 559 8.11 -4.01 30.69
N LYS A 560 8.85 -4.11 31.80
CA LYS A 560 8.55 -3.33 33.02
C LYS A 560 9.77 -2.67 33.67
N TYR A 561 10.90 -3.38 33.75
CA TYR A 561 12.16 -2.80 34.24
C TYR A 561 13.37 -3.24 33.40
N VAL A 562 14.32 -2.32 33.19
CA VAL A 562 15.72 -2.64 32.89
C VAL A 562 16.51 -2.50 34.18
N VAL A 563 17.31 -3.51 34.52
CA VAL A 563 18.25 -3.46 35.64
C VAL A 563 19.67 -3.40 35.09
N GLN A 564 20.43 -2.39 35.51
CA GLN A 564 21.86 -2.28 35.26
C GLN A 564 22.61 -2.76 36.51
N TYR A 565 23.48 -3.75 36.36
CA TYR A 565 24.15 -4.43 37.47
C TYR A 565 25.56 -4.89 37.11
N THR A 566 26.35 -5.26 38.11
CA THR A 566 27.64 -5.95 37.94
C THR A 566 27.72 -7.22 38.79
N LEU A 567 28.54 -8.16 38.32
CA LEU A 567 28.92 -9.38 39.04
C LEU A 567 30.35 -9.24 39.60
N GLU A 568 30.66 -10.11 40.56
CA GLU A 568 32.04 -10.32 41.01
C GLU A 568 32.95 -10.70 39.82
N GLY A 569 33.91 -9.82 39.51
CA GLY A 569 34.82 -9.95 38.36
C GLY A 569 34.50 -9.08 37.14
N ASP A 570 33.39 -8.32 37.12
CA ASP A 570 33.17 -7.28 36.11
C ASP A 570 33.89 -5.97 36.51
N GLU A 571 34.70 -5.39 35.62
CA GLU A 571 35.38 -4.10 35.83
C GLU A 571 34.54 -2.94 35.25
N LEU A 572 34.07 -2.03 36.10
CA LEU A 572 33.42 -0.79 35.66
C LEU A 572 34.41 0.19 35.04
N LYS A 573 33.97 0.85 33.96
CA LYS A 573 34.73 1.88 33.25
C LYS A 573 34.01 3.22 33.35
N GLU A 574 34.77 4.32 33.36
CA GLU A 574 34.19 5.66 33.40
C GLU A 574 33.59 6.03 32.04
N PHE A 575 32.28 6.27 32.01
CA PHE A 575 31.54 6.70 30.82
C PHE A 575 30.74 7.96 31.13
N GLN A 576 31.27 9.13 30.71
CA GLN A 576 30.63 10.44 30.87
C GLN A 576 30.28 11.06 29.51
N PRO A 577 29.19 10.64 28.84
CA PRO A 577 28.76 11.21 27.57
C PRO A 577 28.15 12.61 27.74
N HIS A 578 28.31 13.47 26.73
CA HIS A 578 27.72 14.80 26.71
C HIS A 578 26.20 14.73 26.40
N ILE A 579 25.36 14.79 27.44
CA ILE A 579 23.91 14.72 27.29
C ILE A 579 23.34 16.06 26.80
N ASN A 580 22.76 16.07 25.60
CA ASN A 580 21.90 17.18 25.18
C ASN A 580 20.44 16.88 25.55
N THR A 581 19.97 17.53 26.63
CA THR A 581 18.65 17.35 27.24
C THR A 581 17.55 18.19 26.60
N PHE A 582 17.90 19.11 25.70
CA PHE A 582 16.98 20.04 25.05
C PHE A 582 16.79 19.70 23.57
N VAL A 583 15.69 20.20 22.99
CA VAL A 583 15.53 20.22 21.54
C VAL A 583 16.41 21.35 20.99
N GLU A 584 17.46 20.99 20.26
CA GLU A 584 18.01 21.91 19.26
C GLU A 584 16.93 22.17 18.21
N LEU A 585 16.17 23.24 18.44
CA LEU A 585 15.51 23.95 17.35
C LEU A 585 16.64 24.47 16.47
N THR A 586 17.02 23.67 15.46
CA THR A 586 17.93 24.14 14.42
C THR A 586 17.31 25.41 13.85
N GLN A 587 17.97 26.55 14.09
CA GLN A 587 17.66 27.79 13.39
C GLN A 587 18.10 27.61 11.94
N LEU A 588 17.28 26.86 11.19
CA LEU A 588 17.22 26.99 9.74
C LEU A 588 17.04 28.48 9.49
N ALA A 589 18.00 29.08 8.80
CA ALA A 589 17.97 30.50 8.48
C ALA A 589 16.66 30.85 7.77
N ASP A 590 16.25 32.12 7.85
CA ASP A 590 15.09 32.65 7.14
C ASP A 590 15.30 32.69 5.61
N THR A 591 15.49 31.51 4.99
CA THR A 591 15.10 31.29 3.60
C THR A 591 13.59 31.37 3.57
N SER A 592 13.09 32.56 3.28
CA SER A 592 11.68 32.88 3.21
C SER A 592 11.02 32.22 2.00
N ASP A 593 10.80 30.90 2.07
CA ASP A 593 9.90 30.12 1.20
C ASP A 593 8.44 30.47 1.52
N VAL A 594 8.14 31.77 1.44
CA VAL A 594 6.81 32.31 1.39
C VAL A 594 6.27 31.97 0.01
N LEU A 595 5.61 30.82 -0.09
CA LEU A 595 4.61 30.60 -1.14
C LEU A 595 3.66 31.80 -1.10
N SER A 596 3.67 32.56 -2.19
CA SER A 596 2.77 33.70 -2.33
C SER A 596 1.31 33.23 -2.35
N SER A 597 0.35 34.15 -2.25
CA SER A 597 -1.06 33.83 -2.53
C SER A 597 -1.25 33.25 -3.94
N ASP A 598 -0.35 33.62 -4.85
CA ASP A 598 -0.50 33.51 -6.30
C ASP A 598 0.20 32.24 -6.83
N ASP A 599 1.13 31.66 -6.06
CA ASP A 599 1.74 30.33 -6.27
C ASP A 599 0.71 29.18 -6.42
N SER A 600 -0.56 29.41 -6.09
CA SER A 600 -1.65 28.47 -6.33
C SER A 600 -1.98 28.25 -7.83
N GLU A 601 -1.47 29.12 -8.71
CA GLU A 601 -1.51 28.96 -10.18
C GLU A 601 -0.31 28.16 -10.71
N GLY A 602 0.72 27.89 -9.90
CA GLY A 602 1.96 27.24 -10.33
C GLY A 602 1.81 25.80 -10.86
N LEU A 603 0.66 25.15 -10.60
CA LEU A 603 0.30 23.82 -11.13
C LEU A 603 -0.65 23.85 -12.33
N GLU A 604 -1.18 25.03 -12.67
CA GLU A 604 -2.04 25.28 -13.84
C GLU A 604 -1.25 26.01 -14.94
N SER A 605 -0.20 26.74 -14.56
CA SER A 605 0.78 27.39 -15.44
C SER A 605 2.04 26.55 -15.74
N THR A 606 2.20 25.38 -15.13
CA THR A 606 3.22 24.40 -15.55
C THR A 606 2.79 23.72 -16.85
N LYS A 607 3.02 24.43 -17.97
CA LYS A 607 2.93 23.92 -19.34
C LYS A 607 3.42 22.49 -19.46
N ASN A 608 2.85 21.72 -20.38
CA ASN A 608 3.41 20.42 -20.66
C ASN A 608 4.80 20.60 -21.28
N PRO A 609 5.88 20.09 -20.67
CA PRO A 609 7.20 20.19 -21.30
C PRO A 609 7.23 19.52 -22.67
N LEU A 610 6.32 18.58 -23.00
CA LEU A 610 6.12 18.06 -24.36
C LEU A 610 5.84 19.15 -25.43
N GLU A 611 5.48 20.37 -25.00
CA GLU A 611 5.30 21.57 -25.83
C GLU A 611 6.62 22.34 -26.09
N GLU A 612 7.70 22.11 -25.31
CA GLU A 612 8.88 22.98 -25.28
C GLU A 612 10.23 22.33 -25.71
N MET A 613 10.33 21.01 -25.92
CA MET A 613 11.50 20.44 -26.62
C MET A 613 11.33 20.58 -28.13
N THR A 614 12.38 20.17 -28.86
CA THR A 614 12.39 20.13 -30.33
C THR A 614 13.02 18.83 -30.78
N ALA A 615 12.20 17.93 -31.33
CA ALA A 615 12.60 16.61 -31.79
C ALA A 615 13.62 16.64 -32.95
N GLY A 616 14.36 15.55 -33.10
CA GLY A 616 15.31 15.33 -34.20
C GLY A 616 16.49 14.47 -33.76
N LEU A 617 17.22 13.92 -34.75
CA LEU A 617 18.55 13.36 -34.52
C LEU A 617 19.52 14.51 -34.23
N LEU A 618 20.13 14.55 -33.04
CA LEU A 618 21.16 15.51 -32.63
C LEU A 618 22.54 14.89 -32.85
N ASP A 619 23.41 15.55 -33.61
CA ASP A 619 24.79 15.10 -33.81
C ASP A 619 25.66 15.20 -32.52
N SER A 620 26.89 14.71 -32.58
CA SER A 620 27.86 14.77 -31.48
C SER A 620 28.33 16.19 -31.09
N SER A 621 27.90 17.23 -31.82
CA SER A 621 28.07 18.64 -31.45
C SER A 621 26.85 19.25 -30.74
N GLY A 622 25.66 18.68 -30.97
CA GLY A 622 24.36 19.18 -30.52
C GLY A 622 23.52 19.83 -31.63
N GLN A 623 23.93 19.74 -32.90
CA GLN A 623 23.20 20.26 -34.05
C GLN A 623 22.12 19.26 -34.51
N LYS A 624 20.93 19.76 -34.85
CA LYS A 624 19.82 18.92 -35.35
C LYS A 624 19.99 18.56 -36.82
N LEU A 625 19.82 17.29 -37.14
CA LEU A 625 19.54 16.82 -38.49
C LEU A 625 18.09 17.15 -38.86
N PRO A 626 17.82 17.70 -40.05
CA PRO A 626 16.47 18.00 -40.49
C PRO A 626 15.68 16.71 -40.77
N LEU A 627 14.56 16.57 -40.06
CA LEU A 627 13.51 15.59 -40.34
C LEU A 627 12.78 16.00 -41.63
N GLN A 628 12.74 15.11 -42.62
CA GLN A 628 12.19 15.41 -43.95
C GLN A 628 10.73 14.99 -44.12
N ALA A 629 10.37 13.82 -43.57
CA ALA A 629 9.03 13.27 -43.68
C ALA A 629 8.71 12.41 -42.45
N VAL A 630 7.44 12.43 -42.07
CA VAL A 630 6.85 11.57 -41.03
C VAL A 630 5.64 10.87 -41.62
N ASN A 631 5.70 9.54 -41.72
CA ASN A 631 4.60 8.72 -42.22
C ASN A 631 4.17 7.75 -41.11
N VAL A 632 2.88 7.76 -40.76
CA VAL A 632 2.35 7.00 -39.63
C VAL A 632 1.26 6.05 -40.10
N ARG A 633 1.41 4.76 -39.73
CA ARG A 633 0.42 3.71 -39.96
C ARG A 633 -0.11 3.21 -38.62
N CYS A 634 -1.41 3.34 -38.40
CA CYS A 634 -2.07 2.88 -37.17
C CYS A 634 -3.06 1.74 -37.42
N LYS A 635 -3.11 0.79 -36.49
CA LYS A 635 -4.12 -0.29 -36.42
C LYS A 635 -4.73 -0.27 -35.02
N LEU A 636 -5.92 0.31 -34.91
CA LEU A 636 -6.62 0.57 -33.65
C LEU A 636 -7.72 -0.48 -33.45
N MET A 637 -7.70 -1.18 -32.32
CA MET A 637 -8.69 -2.21 -31.94
C MET A 637 -9.15 -1.96 -30.50
N ASP A 638 -10.43 -1.62 -30.31
CA ASP A 638 -11.01 -1.27 -29.01
C ASP A 638 -10.18 -0.17 -28.28
N LEU A 639 -9.77 -0.37 -27.03
CA LEU A 639 -8.91 0.59 -26.29
C LEU A 639 -7.40 0.44 -26.58
N LEU A 640 -7.00 -0.12 -27.73
CA LEU A 640 -5.60 -0.35 -28.08
C LEU A 640 -5.24 0.20 -29.45
N CYS A 641 -4.02 0.70 -29.62
CA CYS A 641 -3.51 1.16 -30.92
C CYS A 641 -2.10 0.66 -31.21
N GLN A 642 -1.92 -0.11 -32.29
CA GLN A 642 -0.60 -0.30 -32.90
C GLN A 642 -0.25 0.96 -33.67
N VAL A 643 0.97 1.47 -33.49
CA VAL A 643 1.50 2.61 -34.23
C VAL A 643 2.85 2.23 -34.82
N ILE A 644 2.97 2.39 -36.14
CA ILE A 644 4.22 2.27 -36.89
C ILE A 644 4.56 3.67 -37.41
N ILE A 645 5.66 4.24 -36.94
CA ILE A 645 6.15 5.55 -37.36
C ILE A 645 7.40 5.36 -38.21
N PHE A 646 7.37 5.96 -39.41
CA PHE A 646 8.52 6.11 -40.30
C PHE A 646 9.02 7.57 -40.22
N GLN A 647 10.32 7.74 -40.02
CA GLN A 647 10.99 9.05 -39.94
C GLN A 647 12.21 9.08 -40.87
N THR A 648 12.25 10.04 -41.78
CA THR A 648 13.35 10.19 -42.75
C THR A 648 14.30 11.30 -42.36
N TYR A 649 15.58 10.97 -42.19
CA TYR A 649 16.66 11.91 -41.86
C TYR A 649 17.83 11.78 -42.85
N THR A 650 18.53 12.87 -43.16
CA THR A 650 19.76 12.86 -43.97
C THR A 650 20.89 13.59 -43.24
N ASN A 651 22.07 12.96 -43.15
CA ASN A 651 23.28 13.63 -42.68
C ASN A 651 23.79 14.61 -43.76
N LYS A 652 23.62 15.92 -43.52
CA LYS A 652 24.09 16.99 -44.42
C LYS A 652 25.54 17.42 -44.15
N SER A 653 26.21 16.85 -43.16
CA SER A 653 27.60 17.18 -42.83
C SER A 653 28.59 16.40 -43.72
N ALA A 654 29.84 16.87 -43.75
CA ALA A 654 30.93 16.24 -44.50
C ALA A 654 31.65 15.10 -43.74
N VAL A 655 31.20 14.75 -42.54
CA VAL A 655 31.81 13.74 -41.66
C VAL A 655 30.79 12.68 -41.23
N PRO A 656 31.22 11.46 -40.89
CA PRO A 656 30.37 10.52 -40.17
C PRO A 656 30.03 11.08 -38.79
N ILE A 657 28.80 10.89 -38.33
CA ILE A 657 28.34 11.36 -37.03
C ILE A 657 27.78 10.22 -36.18
N GLU A 658 27.90 10.32 -34.85
CA GLU A 658 26.93 9.72 -33.95
C GLU A 658 25.79 10.71 -33.74
N ALA A 659 24.55 10.24 -33.80
CA ALA A 659 23.37 11.05 -33.57
C ALA A 659 22.41 10.42 -32.56
N LYS A 660 21.92 11.21 -31.60
CA LYS A 660 20.97 10.78 -30.56
C LYS A 660 19.59 11.40 -30.78
N TYR A 661 18.55 10.63 -30.54
CA TYR A 661 17.13 11.02 -30.64
C TYR A 661 16.38 10.55 -29.39
N VAL A 662 15.42 11.34 -28.93
CA VAL A 662 14.56 11.01 -27.80
C VAL A 662 13.11 10.96 -28.28
N PHE A 663 12.42 9.88 -27.91
CA PHE A 663 11.06 9.57 -28.31
C PHE A 663 10.19 9.39 -27.06
N PRO A 664 9.20 10.25 -26.81
CA PRO A 664 8.29 10.12 -25.68
C PRO A 664 7.18 9.15 -26.04
N LEU A 665 6.76 8.34 -25.07
CA LEU A 665 5.56 7.51 -25.17
C LEU A 665 4.80 7.55 -23.85
N GLU A 666 3.51 7.20 -23.89
CA GLU A 666 2.75 6.98 -22.67
C GLU A 666 3.36 5.79 -21.88
N GLU A 667 3.31 5.86 -20.55
CA GLU A 667 3.84 4.83 -19.61
C GLU A 667 3.29 3.41 -19.89
N THR A 668 2.10 3.35 -20.50
CA THR A 668 1.37 2.16 -20.93
C THR A 668 1.98 1.47 -22.17
N ALA A 669 2.86 2.15 -22.91
CA ALA A 669 3.30 1.70 -24.22
C ALA A 669 4.25 0.49 -24.19
N ALA A 670 4.20 -0.28 -25.26
CA ALA A 670 5.05 -1.41 -25.58
C ALA A 670 5.83 -1.12 -26.87
N VAL A 671 7.06 -0.59 -26.77
CA VAL A 671 7.98 -0.53 -27.92
C VAL A 671 8.34 -1.97 -28.30
N CYS A 672 7.97 -2.37 -29.50
CA CYS A 672 7.94 -3.79 -29.90
C CYS A 672 8.49 -4.08 -31.30
N GLY A 673 9.18 -3.11 -31.90
CA GLY A 673 9.95 -3.24 -33.14
C GLY A 673 10.75 -1.97 -33.41
N PHE A 674 12.01 -2.14 -33.83
CA PHE A 674 12.92 -1.07 -34.18
C PHE A 674 13.74 -1.51 -35.39
N GLU A 675 13.63 -0.78 -36.50
CA GLU A 675 14.29 -1.08 -37.77
C GLU A 675 14.90 0.19 -38.36
N ALA A 676 16.06 0.07 -39.01
CA ALA A 676 16.70 1.16 -39.75
C ALA A 676 16.99 0.73 -41.19
N PHE A 677 16.77 1.63 -42.15
CA PHE A 677 17.13 1.42 -43.56
C PHE A 677 18.09 2.53 -43.99
N ILE A 678 19.25 2.14 -44.52
CA ILE A 678 20.36 3.05 -44.87
C ILE A 678 21.09 2.49 -46.09
N ASN A 679 21.43 3.33 -47.07
CA ASN A 679 22.22 2.93 -48.26
C ASN A 679 21.68 1.66 -48.98
N GLY A 680 20.37 1.41 -48.96
CA GLY A 680 19.73 0.20 -49.48
C GLY A 680 19.82 -1.05 -48.58
N LYS A 681 20.55 -1.00 -47.47
CA LYS A 681 20.64 -2.05 -46.44
C LYS A 681 19.51 -1.90 -45.41
N HIS A 682 18.96 -3.02 -44.94
CA HIS A 682 17.91 -3.09 -43.91
C HIS A 682 18.47 -3.74 -42.65
N VAL A 683 18.36 -3.05 -41.52
CA VAL A 683 18.94 -3.45 -40.23
C VAL A 683 17.83 -3.58 -39.20
N ILE A 684 17.56 -4.81 -38.77
CA ILE A 684 16.51 -5.12 -37.79
C ILE A 684 17.14 -5.19 -36.39
N GLY A 685 16.64 -4.34 -35.48
CA GLY A 685 17.04 -4.37 -34.07
C GLY A 685 16.61 -5.66 -33.39
N LYS A 686 17.50 -6.26 -32.59
CA LYS A 686 17.23 -7.45 -31.78
C LYS A 686 17.23 -7.07 -30.31
N VAL A 687 16.20 -7.49 -29.57
CA VAL A 687 16.15 -7.29 -28.11
C VAL A 687 17.22 -8.15 -27.44
N LYS A 688 18.05 -7.53 -26.62
CA LYS A 688 19.08 -8.17 -25.77
C LYS A 688 19.05 -7.56 -24.38
N GLU A 689 19.72 -8.20 -23.42
CA GLU A 689 19.98 -7.61 -22.11
C GLU A 689 20.76 -6.29 -22.27
N LYS A 690 20.36 -5.26 -21.51
CA LYS A 690 20.75 -3.86 -21.69
C LYS A 690 22.27 -3.63 -21.70
N GLU A 691 23.00 -4.31 -20.81
CA GLU A 691 24.45 -4.21 -20.76
C GLU A 691 25.13 -4.85 -21.97
N GLN A 692 24.64 -6.01 -22.44
CA GLN A 692 25.15 -6.69 -23.63
C GLN A 692 24.84 -5.89 -24.90
N ALA A 693 23.64 -5.31 -25.01
CA ALA A 693 23.28 -4.40 -26.11
C ALA A 693 24.21 -3.18 -26.18
N ARG A 694 24.40 -2.49 -25.04
CA ARG A 694 25.31 -1.34 -24.90
C ARG A 694 26.79 -1.71 -25.12
N LYS A 695 27.18 -2.97 -24.91
CA LYS A 695 28.54 -3.49 -25.19
C LYS A 695 28.73 -3.75 -26.69
N GLU A 696 27.78 -4.42 -27.33
CA GLU A 696 27.82 -4.69 -28.77
C GLU A 696 27.79 -3.40 -29.62
N TYR A 697 26.95 -2.43 -29.23
CA TYR A 697 26.91 -1.11 -29.88
C TYR A 697 28.29 -0.44 -29.90
N ARG A 698 28.96 -0.33 -28.74
CA ARG A 698 30.31 0.25 -28.65
C ARG A 698 31.33 -0.51 -29.50
N GLN A 699 31.33 -1.84 -29.42
CA GLN A 699 32.23 -2.69 -30.21
C GLN A 699 32.00 -2.61 -31.73
N ALA A 700 30.80 -2.22 -32.19
CA ALA A 700 30.52 -1.98 -33.59
C ALA A 700 31.06 -0.61 -34.06
N ILE A 701 30.82 0.46 -33.28
CA ILE A 701 31.33 1.80 -33.63
C ILE A 701 32.87 1.86 -33.51
N GLU A 702 33.47 1.17 -32.53
CA GLU A 702 34.94 0.98 -32.41
C GLU A 702 35.58 0.34 -33.67
N LYS A 703 34.82 -0.46 -34.43
CA LYS A 703 35.26 -1.09 -35.68
C LYS A 703 34.95 -0.25 -36.93
N GLY A 704 34.28 0.88 -36.80
CA GLY A 704 33.82 1.69 -37.95
C GLY A 704 32.60 1.14 -38.68
N HIS A 705 31.85 0.21 -38.06
CA HIS A 705 30.53 -0.22 -38.55
C HIS A 705 29.45 0.80 -38.18
N GLY A 706 28.27 0.71 -38.78
CA GLY A 706 27.08 1.42 -38.29
C GLY A 706 26.46 0.65 -37.12
N ALA A 707 25.91 1.35 -36.14
CA ALA A 707 25.15 0.69 -35.07
C ALA A 707 23.98 1.54 -34.58
N TYR A 708 22.92 0.87 -34.15
CA TYR A 708 21.64 1.44 -33.79
C TYR A 708 21.21 0.83 -32.46
N LEU A 709 21.04 1.65 -31.44
CA LEU A 709 20.62 1.25 -30.09
C LEU A 709 19.31 1.95 -29.75
N MET A 710 18.35 1.25 -29.17
CA MET A 710 17.19 1.86 -28.51
C MET A 710 17.11 1.38 -27.06
N ASP A 711 17.07 2.33 -26.14
CA ASP A 711 16.99 2.18 -24.69
C ASP A 711 15.72 2.84 -24.14
N GLN A 712 15.33 2.45 -22.92
CA GLN A 712 14.38 3.19 -22.07
C GLN A 712 15.15 3.72 -20.86
N ASP A 713 15.10 5.03 -20.63
CA ASP A 713 15.80 5.69 -19.52
C ASP A 713 14.84 6.17 -18.41
N ALA A 714 13.55 6.33 -18.73
CA ALA A 714 12.43 6.48 -17.81
C ALA A 714 11.18 5.77 -18.39
N PRO A 715 10.09 5.52 -17.63
CA PRO A 715 8.94 4.76 -18.13
C PRO A 715 8.35 5.31 -19.44
N ASP A 716 8.35 6.64 -19.58
CA ASP A 716 7.84 7.45 -20.69
C ASP A 716 8.93 7.90 -21.70
N VAL A 717 10.22 7.72 -21.38
CA VAL A 717 11.34 8.27 -22.17
C VAL A 717 12.19 7.17 -22.78
N PHE A 718 12.16 7.10 -24.12
CA PHE A 718 12.94 6.17 -24.93
C PHE A 718 14.02 6.92 -25.72
N THR A 719 15.25 6.41 -25.70
CA THR A 719 16.42 7.03 -26.34
C THR A 719 16.92 6.15 -27.48
N ILE A 720 17.00 6.70 -28.69
CA ILE A 720 17.60 6.05 -29.87
C ILE A 720 18.97 6.66 -30.14
N SER A 721 20.01 5.84 -30.25
CA SER A 721 21.36 6.25 -30.66
C SER A 721 21.71 5.62 -32.01
N VAL A 722 22.14 6.46 -32.95
CA VAL A 722 22.49 6.13 -34.33
C VAL A 722 23.96 6.46 -34.54
N GLY A 723 24.83 5.48 -34.33
CA GLY A 723 26.28 5.65 -34.40
C GLY A 723 26.81 5.50 -35.83
N ASN A 724 27.73 6.38 -36.21
CA ASN A 724 28.50 6.32 -37.47
C ASN A 724 27.62 6.38 -38.74
N LEU A 725 26.70 7.35 -38.77
CA LEU A 725 25.89 7.72 -39.94
C LEU A 725 26.76 8.47 -40.97
N PRO A 726 27.02 7.94 -42.19
CA PRO A 726 27.99 8.52 -43.12
C PRO A 726 27.59 9.90 -43.69
N PRO A 727 28.54 10.67 -44.26
CA PRO A 727 28.25 11.92 -44.98
C PRO A 727 27.26 11.70 -46.11
N GLY A 728 26.25 12.57 -46.24
CA GLY A 728 25.24 12.51 -47.30
C GLY A 728 24.23 11.34 -47.19
N ALA A 729 24.45 10.38 -46.29
CA ALA A 729 23.58 9.23 -46.15
C ALA A 729 22.18 9.62 -45.63
N THR A 730 21.16 8.95 -46.17
CA THR A 730 19.77 9.08 -45.71
C THR A 730 19.37 7.81 -44.98
N VAL A 731 18.85 7.96 -43.77
CA VAL A 731 18.36 6.88 -42.92
C VAL A 731 16.85 7.03 -42.72
N LEU A 732 16.12 5.94 -42.96
CA LEU A 732 14.73 5.78 -42.59
C LEU A 732 14.69 4.99 -41.28
N ILE A 733 14.19 5.59 -40.21
CA ILE A 733 13.95 4.91 -38.94
C ILE A 733 12.48 4.48 -38.91
N LYS A 734 12.23 3.20 -38.62
CA LYS A 734 10.90 2.64 -38.42
C LYS A 734 10.78 2.16 -36.97
N VAL A 735 9.91 2.83 -36.20
CA VAL A 735 9.58 2.46 -34.82
C VAL A 735 8.18 1.86 -34.79
N THR A 736 8.03 0.68 -34.18
CA THR A 736 6.73 0.03 -33.96
C THR A 736 6.47 -0.09 -32.47
N PHE A 737 5.38 0.52 -32.00
CA PHE A 737 4.91 0.39 -30.63
C PHE A 737 3.42 0.10 -30.59
N ILE A 738 2.94 -0.28 -29.40
CA ILE A 738 1.53 -0.46 -29.10
C ILE A 738 1.22 0.36 -27.84
N THR A 739 0.09 1.06 -27.79
CA THR A 739 -0.35 1.82 -26.61
C THR A 739 -1.77 1.48 -26.20
N GLU A 740 -2.06 1.64 -24.91
CA GLU A 740 -3.42 1.68 -24.37
C GLU A 740 -4.04 3.07 -24.68
N LEU A 741 -5.36 3.17 -24.80
CA LEU A 741 -6.09 4.41 -25.13
C LEU A 741 -6.89 4.94 -23.94
N VAL A 742 -6.83 6.25 -23.73
CA VAL A 742 -7.56 6.91 -22.65
C VAL A 742 -9.01 7.18 -23.05
N VAL A 743 -9.95 6.79 -22.18
CA VAL A 743 -11.34 7.23 -22.24
C VAL A 743 -11.48 8.54 -21.45
N ARG A 744 -11.98 9.60 -22.07
CA ARG A 744 -12.25 10.92 -21.47
C ARG A 744 -13.73 11.24 -21.68
N SER A 745 -14.51 11.31 -20.59
CA SER A 745 -15.95 11.65 -20.60
C SER A 745 -16.79 10.84 -21.61
N GLY A 746 -16.61 9.52 -21.66
CA GLY A 746 -17.32 8.64 -22.60
C GLY A 746 -16.79 8.63 -24.05
N SER A 747 -15.76 9.42 -24.37
CA SER A 747 -15.07 9.40 -25.66
C SER A 747 -13.71 8.72 -25.54
N ILE A 748 -13.39 7.85 -26.49
CA ILE A 748 -12.06 7.25 -26.67
C ILE A 748 -11.19 8.27 -27.41
N VAL A 749 -9.98 8.51 -26.92
CA VAL A 749 -9.04 9.48 -27.49
C VAL A 749 -7.72 8.78 -27.86
N PHE A 750 -7.33 8.90 -29.14
CA PHE A 750 -5.97 8.64 -29.59
C PHE A 750 -5.23 9.98 -29.73
N SER A 751 -4.03 10.05 -29.15
CA SER A 751 -3.12 11.19 -29.26
C SER A 751 -1.78 10.73 -29.82
N LEU A 752 -1.19 11.55 -30.69
CA LEU A 752 0.17 11.39 -31.19
C LEU A 752 0.87 12.75 -31.11
N ALA A 753 1.82 12.87 -30.19
CA ALA A 753 2.55 14.11 -29.95
C ALA A 753 3.34 14.57 -31.19
N GLY A 754 3.31 15.88 -31.48
CA GLY A 754 4.05 16.49 -32.58
C GLY A 754 5.37 17.14 -32.18
N SER A 755 5.55 17.44 -30.89
CA SER A 755 6.87 17.69 -30.28
C SER A 755 7.07 16.83 -29.02
N VAL A 756 8.17 17.07 -28.29
CA VAL A 756 8.74 16.21 -27.23
C VAL A 756 9.13 17.05 -25.99
N ALA A 757 9.58 16.45 -24.88
CA ALA A 757 9.86 17.10 -23.59
C ALA A 757 11.36 17.26 -23.22
N PRO A 758 11.82 18.36 -22.58
CA PRO A 758 13.23 18.78 -22.58
C PRO A 758 14.04 18.42 -21.33
N TRP A 759 13.48 17.68 -20.36
CA TRP A 759 14.29 17.18 -19.25
C TRP A 759 15.32 16.13 -19.72
N GLN A 760 16.43 16.02 -18.99
CA GLN A 760 17.60 15.20 -19.34
C GLN A 760 18.36 15.58 -20.61
N GLN A 761 18.15 16.76 -21.21
CA GLN A 761 19.08 17.31 -22.21
C GLN A 761 20.54 17.28 -21.71
N SER A 762 20.77 17.57 -20.42
CA SER A 762 22.08 17.52 -19.77
C SER A 762 22.52 16.15 -19.22
N ALA A 763 21.70 15.08 -19.34
CA ALA A 763 22.05 13.74 -18.87
C ALA A 763 22.26 12.76 -20.03
N ALA A 764 21.34 12.73 -21.01
CA ALA A 764 21.43 11.86 -22.17
C ALA A 764 22.54 12.28 -23.16
N LEU A 765 22.77 13.58 -23.34
CA LEU A 765 23.86 14.10 -24.16
C LEU A 765 25.22 14.01 -23.46
N ASN A 766 25.28 14.17 -22.13
CA ASN A 766 26.53 14.09 -21.36
C ASN A 766 27.00 12.66 -21.06
N GLN A 767 26.22 11.61 -21.37
CA GLN A 767 26.77 10.26 -21.48
C GLN A 767 27.67 10.17 -22.71
N THR A 768 28.97 10.36 -22.49
CA THR A 768 30.05 10.29 -23.48
C THR A 768 30.14 8.88 -24.08
N THR A 769 29.48 8.67 -25.20
CA THR A 769 29.47 7.40 -25.95
C THR A 769 30.77 7.19 -26.75
N GLN A 770 31.39 8.26 -27.25
CA GLN A 770 32.73 8.30 -27.86
C GLN A 770 33.45 9.64 -27.64
N ALA A 771 34.73 9.73 -28.05
CA ALA A 771 35.62 10.87 -27.79
C ALA A 771 36.45 11.33 -29.01
N THR A 772 36.05 10.96 -30.23
CA THR A 772 36.99 10.78 -31.36
C THR A 772 36.85 11.73 -32.56
N VAL A 773 35.88 12.66 -32.57
CA VAL A 773 35.59 13.53 -33.74
C VAL A 773 35.38 15.00 -33.33
N GLU A 774 35.93 15.93 -34.12
CA GLU A 774 35.89 17.39 -33.85
C GLU A 774 34.58 18.08 -34.27
N LYS A 775 34.39 19.34 -33.83
CA LYS A 775 33.14 20.10 -33.95
C LYS A 775 33.28 21.36 -34.81
N ILE A 776 32.30 21.57 -35.69
CA ILE A 776 32.01 22.85 -36.37
C ILE A 776 30.47 22.99 -36.36
N GLY A 777 29.92 24.20 -36.19
CA GLY A 777 28.47 24.39 -36.13
C GLY A 777 27.99 25.78 -36.53
N VAL A 778 26.71 25.88 -36.90
CA VAL A 778 25.96 27.13 -37.18
C VAL A 778 24.53 27.00 -36.64
N THR A 779 23.93 28.12 -36.25
CA THR A 779 22.65 28.26 -35.54
C THR A 779 21.41 28.25 -36.46
N GLU A 780 20.23 28.10 -35.83
CA GLU A 780 18.87 28.25 -36.36
C GLU A 780 18.34 27.15 -37.29
N LEU A 781 16.99 27.07 -37.39
CA LEU A 781 16.24 25.91 -37.88
C LEU A 781 14.90 26.32 -38.52
N GLN A 782 14.51 25.58 -39.56
CA GLN A 782 13.15 25.52 -40.09
C GLN A 782 12.71 24.05 -40.18
N SER A 783 11.41 23.79 -40.05
CA SER A 783 10.82 22.45 -40.13
C SER A 783 9.70 22.41 -41.18
N GLU A 784 10.08 22.13 -42.42
CA GLU A 784 9.16 22.00 -43.57
C GLU A 784 8.90 20.52 -43.92
N GLY A 785 8.73 19.67 -42.92
CA GLY A 785 8.58 18.21 -43.10
C GLY A 785 7.16 17.80 -43.48
N GLU A 786 7.01 16.92 -44.47
CA GLU A 786 5.69 16.37 -44.84
C GLU A 786 5.17 15.39 -43.77
N PHE A 787 3.89 15.54 -43.38
CA PHE A 787 3.22 14.60 -42.48
C PHE A 787 2.11 13.83 -43.21
N SER A 788 2.03 12.52 -42.94
CA SER A 788 0.90 11.70 -43.38
C SER A 788 0.51 10.62 -42.37
N LEU A 789 -0.81 10.47 -42.18
CA LEU A 789 -1.43 9.40 -41.43
C LEU A 789 -2.21 8.48 -42.37
N SER A 790 -2.18 7.18 -42.08
CA SER A 790 -3.31 6.29 -42.35
C SER A 790 -3.59 5.42 -41.12
N MET A 791 -4.84 5.31 -40.74
CA MET A 791 -5.28 4.58 -39.54
C MET A 791 -6.51 3.73 -39.86
N SER A 792 -6.50 2.48 -39.44
CA SER A 792 -7.71 1.66 -39.28
C SER A 792 -8.20 1.69 -37.84
N ILE A 793 -9.53 1.65 -37.68
CA ILE A 793 -10.24 1.61 -36.39
C ILE A 793 -11.24 0.45 -36.47
N GLU A 794 -11.13 -0.50 -35.55
CA GLU A 794 -12.04 -1.64 -35.42
C GLU A 794 -12.61 -1.70 -34.00
N MET A 795 -13.93 -1.73 -33.90
CA MET A 795 -14.67 -1.61 -32.65
C MET A 795 -15.67 -2.75 -32.46
N PRO A 796 -15.97 -3.13 -31.21
CA PRO A 796 -16.98 -4.15 -30.91
C PRO A 796 -18.42 -3.60 -30.94
N TYR A 797 -18.57 -2.28 -31.08
CA TYR A 797 -19.84 -1.54 -31.12
C TYR A 797 -19.76 -0.37 -32.11
N GLU A 798 -20.90 0.22 -32.42
CA GLU A 798 -21.05 1.33 -33.36
C GLU A 798 -20.22 2.57 -32.97
N ILE A 799 -19.47 3.12 -33.94
CA ILE A 799 -18.61 4.29 -33.85
C ILE A 799 -19.44 5.57 -34.08
N ILE A 800 -19.46 6.46 -33.10
CA ILE A 800 -20.27 7.69 -33.09
C ILE A 800 -19.34 8.89 -32.84
N ASN A 801 -19.62 10.04 -33.48
CA ASN A 801 -18.88 11.30 -33.28
C ASN A 801 -17.36 11.22 -33.54
N LEU A 802 -16.93 10.48 -34.57
CA LEU A 802 -15.53 10.50 -35.01
C LEU A 802 -15.12 11.92 -35.45
N SER A 803 -14.00 12.40 -34.93
CA SER A 803 -13.41 13.72 -35.22
C SER A 803 -11.88 13.71 -35.09
N SER A 804 -11.22 14.71 -35.68
CA SER A 804 -9.75 14.79 -35.79
C SER A 804 -9.26 16.24 -35.70
N SER A 805 -8.10 16.48 -35.08
CA SER A 805 -7.45 17.81 -35.08
C SER A 805 -6.88 18.19 -36.46
N HIS A 806 -6.61 17.20 -37.31
CA HIS A 806 -6.10 17.37 -38.67
C HIS A 806 -7.19 17.11 -39.72
N ARG A 807 -7.06 17.69 -40.91
CA ARG A 807 -8.01 17.46 -42.01
C ARG A 807 -7.84 16.05 -42.56
N ILE A 808 -8.86 15.22 -42.36
CA ILE A 808 -8.91 13.83 -42.80
C ILE A 808 -9.95 13.59 -43.91
N LYS A 809 -9.69 12.52 -44.66
CA LYS A 809 -10.67 11.77 -45.44
C LYS A 809 -10.97 10.46 -44.70
N THR A 810 -12.22 10.00 -44.79
CA THR A 810 -12.72 8.87 -43.99
C THR A 810 -13.45 7.86 -44.86
N LYS A 811 -13.32 6.57 -44.53
CA LYS A 811 -14.23 5.50 -44.92
C LYS A 811 -14.84 4.96 -43.62
N MET A 812 -16.14 4.68 -43.59
CA MET A 812 -16.78 4.22 -42.36
C MET A 812 -17.93 3.25 -42.61
N THR A 813 -18.00 2.26 -41.75
CA THR A 813 -19.12 1.37 -41.46
C THR A 813 -19.36 1.42 -39.95
N ASP A 814 -20.51 0.95 -39.48
CA ASP A 814 -20.94 1.03 -38.08
C ASP A 814 -19.80 0.72 -37.08
N CYS A 815 -19.10 -0.41 -37.25
CA CYS A 815 -18.07 -0.89 -36.33
C CYS A 815 -16.62 -0.76 -36.85
N LYS A 816 -16.40 -0.22 -38.07
CA LYS A 816 -15.04 -0.08 -38.66
C LYS A 816 -14.88 1.23 -39.43
N ALA A 817 -13.79 1.95 -39.18
CA ALA A 817 -13.39 3.12 -39.94
C ALA A 817 -11.97 3.01 -40.49
N VAL A 818 -11.69 3.71 -41.58
CA VAL A 818 -10.34 3.98 -42.08
C VAL A 818 -10.22 5.48 -42.31
N ILE A 819 -9.26 6.13 -41.66
CA ILE A 819 -8.98 7.57 -41.82
C ILE A 819 -7.60 7.78 -42.41
N SER A 820 -7.41 8.89 -43.11
CA SER A 820 -6.11 9.32 -43.62
C SER A 820 -6.09 10.83 -43.79
N THR A 821 -4.95 11.48 -43.51
CA THR A 821 -4.80 12.93 -43.69
C THR A 821 -4.86 13.33 -45.16
N LEU A 822 -5.32 14.55 -45.43
CA LEU A 822 -5.16 15.17 -46.74
C LEU A 822 -3.69 15.54 -47.01
N PRO A 823 -3.26 15.71 -48.28
CA PRO A 823 -1.92 16.19 -48.62
C PRO A 823 -1.64 17.59 -48.08
N GLY A 824 -0.37 17.90 -47.81
CA GLY A 824 0.05 19.22 -47.31
C GLY A 824 -0.38 19.51 -45.86
N GLN A 825 -0.58 18.46 -45.06
CA GLN A 825 -0.62 18.59 -43.60
C GLN A 825 0.81 18.50 -43.04
N THR A 826 1.06 19.23 -41.95
CA THR A 826 2.31 19.20 -41.19
C THR A 826 1.98 18.89 -39.73
N LEU A 827 2.86 18.14 -39.05
CA LEU A 827 2.68 17.79 -37.65
C LEU A 827 3.25 18.91 -36.77
N GLY A 828 2.39 19.84 -36.33
CA GLY A 828 2.75 20.94 -35.42
C GLY A 828 2.94 20.50 -33.97
N SER A 829 3.33 21.43 -33.09
CA SER A 829 3.54 21.21 -31.64
C SER A 829 2.40 20.44 -30.97
N GLU A 830 1.16 20.86 -31.26
CA GLU A 830 -0.10 20.30 -30.72
C GLU A 830 -0.30 18.81 -31.03
N GLY A 831 0.41 18.27 -32.04
CA GLY A 831 0.27 16.90 -32.50
C GLY A 831 -1.07 16.59 -33.15
N LEU A 832 -1.28 15.30 -33.40
CA LEU A 832 -2.52 14.75 -33.92
C LEU A 832 -3.36 14.22 -32.75
N GLN A 833 -4.63 14.62 -32.70
CA GLN A 833 -5.64 14.00 -31.85
C GLN A 833 -6.79 13.48 -32.71
N VAL A 834 -7.26 12.27 -32.40
CA VAL A 834 -8.45 11.65 -33.00
C VAL A 834 -9.34 11.18 -31.86
N SER A 835 -10.62 11.55 -31.88
CA SER A 835 -11.58 11.16 -30.85
C SER A 835 -12.87 10.62 -31.44
N PHE A 836 -13.47 9.65 -30.74
CA PHE A 836 -14.75 9.02 -31.11
C PHE A 836 -15.41 8.41 -29.87
N SER A 837 -16.71 8.14 -29.96
CA SER A 837 -17.53 7.53 -28.90
C SER A 837 -18.15 6.22 -29.40
N LEU A 838 -18.63 5.37 -28.49
CA LEU A 838 -19.27 4.09 -28.84
C LEU A 838 -20.70 4.02 -28.30
N SER A 839 -21.62 3.45 -29.08
CA SER A 839 -23.04 3.29 -28.68
C SER A 839 -23.24 2.53 -27.36
N ASN A 840 -22.29 1.67 -26.98
CA ASN A 840 -22.34 0.82 -25.79
C ASN A 840 -20.99 0.81 -25.02
N ILE A 841 -20.34 1.98 -24.87
CA ILE A 841 -18.96 2.06 -24.30
C ILE A 841 -18.78 1.37 -22.93
N HIS A 842 -19.81 1.37 -22.07
CA HIS A 842 -19.76 0.76 -20.73
C HIS A 842 -19.91 -0.77 -20.73
N MET A 843 -20.30 -1.40 -21.85
CA MET A 843 -20.52 -2.84 -21.89
C MET A 843 -19.20 -3.61 -21.79
N PRO A 844 -19.04 -4.49 -20.77
CA PRO A 844 -17.84 -5.32 -20.61
C PRO A 844 -17.64 -6.28 -21.78
N ARG A 845 -16.39 -6.46 -22.19
CA ARG A 845 -16.04 -7.17 -23.43
C ARG A 845 -14.68 -7.86 -23.35
N MET A 846 -14.50 -8.94 -24.11
CA MET A 846 -13.32 -9.78 -24.08
C MET A 846 -12.83 -10.08 -25.50
N TRP A 847 -11.56 -9.79 -25.76
CA TRP A 847 -10.84 -10.15 -26.99
C TRP A 847 -9.90 -11.32 -26.73
N VAL A 848 -9.71 -12.18 -27.72
CA VAL A 848 -8.75 -13.30 -27.67
C VAL A 848 -7.95 -13.34 -28.96
N GLU A 849 -6.63 -13.21 -28.87
CA GLU A 849 -5.72 -13.41 -29.99
C GLU A 849 -5.13 -14.82 -29.93
N ASN A 850 -5.07 -15.48 -31.10
CA ASN A 850 -4.38 -16.75 -31.29
C ASN A 850 -3.01 -16.47 -31.92
N HIS A 851 -1.93 -16.99 -31.35
CA HIS A 851 -0.59 -16.82 -31.92
C HIS A 851 -0.51 -17.48 -33.32
N PRO A 852 0.18 -16.88 -34.31
CA PRO A 852 0.22 -17.45 -35.66
C PRO A 852 0.80 -18.86 -35.74
N ASP A 853 1.92 -19.09 -35.05
CA ASP A 853 2.77 -20.28 -35.16
C ASP A 853 2.92 -21.10 -33.85
N LYS A 854 2.14 -20.78 -32.80
CA LYS A 854 2.22 -21.43 -31.48
C LYS A 854 0.80 -21.73 -30.97
N ASP A 855 0.63 -22.80 -30.20
CA ASP A 855 -0.62 -23.04 -29.45
C ASP A 855 -0.63 -22.17 -28.19
N SER A 856 -0.90 -20.87 -28.40
CA SER A 856 -0.92 -19.84 -27.36
C SER A 856 -2.06 -18.86 -27.62
N GLN A 857 -2.71 -18.41 -26.55
CA GLN A 857 -3.79 -17.44 -26.57
C GLN A 857 -3.54 -16.32 -25.56
N ALA A 858 -3.58 -15.09 -26.05
CA ALA A 858 -3.56 -13.87 -25.26
C ALA A 858 -4.98 -13.30 -25.19
N CYS A 859 -5.46 -13.05 -23.98
CA CYS A 859 -6.78 -12.50 -23.71
C CYS A 859 -6.67 -11.06 -23.22
N MET A 860 -7.60 -10.19 -23.62
CA MET A 860 -7.82 -8.88 -23.01
C MET A 860 -9.28 -8.76 -22.59
N LEU A 861 -9.52 -8.41 -21.33
CA LEU A 861 -10.79 -7.92 -20.84
C LEU A 861 -10.78 -6.39 -20.76
N VAL A 862 -11.88 -5.78 -21.19
CA VAL A 862 -12.12 -4.34 -21.10
C VAL A 862 -13.33 -4.10 -20.20
N PHE A 863 -13.13 -3.34 -19.12
CA PHE A 863 -14.18 -2.86 -18.22
C PHE A 863 -14.17 -1.33 -18.18
N TYR A 864 -15.32 -0.69 -18.37
CA TYR A 864 -15.52 0.76 -18.20
C TYR A 864 -16.84 0.99 -17.46
N PRO A 865 -16.88 0.74 -16.13
CA PRO A 865 -18.13 0.68 -15.40
C PRO A 865 -18.80 2.05 -15.27
N ASP A 866 -20.12 2.03 -15.39
CA ASP A 866 -21.02 3.07 -14.90
C ASP A 866 -21.78 2.49 -13.70
N PHE A 867 -21.30 2.78 -12.49
CA PHE A 867 -21.99 2.40 -11.26
C PHE A 867 -23.10 3.41 -10.96
N LYS A 868 -24.19 3.35 -11.72
CA LYS A 868 -25.37 4.19 -11.53
C LYS A 868 -25.83 4.22 -10.07
N SER A 869 -25.98 5.42 -9.53
CA SER A 869 -26.53 5.71 -8.20
C SER A 869 -27.95 5.17 -8.07
N SER A 870 -28.05 3.90 -7.68
CA SER A 870 -29.27 3.10 -7.81
C SER A 870 -30.36 3.51 -6.81
N GLY A 871 -31.14 4.53 -7.18
CA GLY A 871 -32.42 4.87 -6.56
C GLY A 871 -32.55 6.25 -5.91
N VAL A 872 -31.49 7.08 -5.84
CA VAL A 872 -31.56 8.39 -5.15
C VAL A 872 -30.82 9.51 -5.89
N SER A 873 -31.25 9.84 -7.11
CA SER A 873 -30.71 10.98 -7.89
C SER A 873 -31.80 11.77 -8.62
N SER A 874 -32.91 12.04 -7.92
CA SER A 874 -33.96 12.97 -8.37
C SER A 874 -34.68 13.72 -7.23
N SER A 875 -34.29 13.50 -5.97
CA SER A 875 -34.99 14.06 -4.80
C SER A 875 -34.11 14.10 -3.53
N GLY A 876 -33.20 15.08 -3.43
CA GLY A 876 -32.61 15.54 -2.16
C GLY A 876 -31.93 14.48 -1.26
N GLY A 877 -31.36 13.41 -1.82
CA GLY A 877 -30.62 12.42 -1.04
C GLY A 877 -29.21 12.87 -0.70
N PRO A 878 -28.66 12.51 0.47
CA PRO A 878 -27.26 12.78 0.79
C PRO A 878 -26.31 11.97 -0.11
N SER A 879 -25.10 12.51 -0.32
CA SER A 879 -24.03 11.84 -1.06
C SER A 879 -23.66 10.48 -0.47
N SER A 880 -23.09 9.60 -1.30
CA SER A 880 -22.50 8.34 -0.83
C SER A 880 -21.22 8.54 0.01
N VAL A 881 -20.59 9.71 -0.12
CA VAL A 881 -19.42 10.15 0.67
C VAL A 881 -19.89 11.00 1.85
N SER A 882 -19.39 10.72 3.05
CA SER A 882 -19.70 11.48 4.27
C SER A 882 -18.79 12.69 4.47
N ASP A 883 -17.49 12.46 4.33
CA ASP A 883 -16.44 13.38 4.69
C ASP A 883 -15.13 13.00 3.99
N VAL A 884 -14.33 14.02 3.70
CA VAL A 884 -12.96 13.88 3.17
C VAL A 884 -11.96 14.24 4.27
N VAL A 885 -10.91 13.44 4.45
CA VAL A 885 -9.83 13.73 5.41
C VAL A 885 -8.50 13.73 4.69
N ILE A 886 -7.85 14.90 4.58
CA ILE A 886 -6.50 15.00 4.00
C ILE A 886 -5.47 14.75 5.10
N LEU A 887 -4.68 13.68 4.99
CA LEU A 887 -3.53 13.40 5.85
C LEU A 887 -2.26 13.94 5.20
N LEU A 888 -1.64 14.93 5.83
CA LEU A 888 -0.39 15.56 5.39
C LEU A 888 0.79 15.05 6.21
N ASP A 889 1.63 14.23 5.60
CA ASP A 889 2.89 13.80 6.18
C ASP A 889 3.80 15.01 6.39
N SER A 890 4.24 15.19 7.63
CA SER A 890 5.06 16.30 8.11
C SER A 890 6.33 15.80 8.82
N SER A 891 6.69 14.53 8.59
CA SER A 891 7.97 13.93 8.98
C SER A 891 9.16 14.61 8.28
N LYS A 892 10.40 14.25 8.65
CA LYS A 892 11.58 14.85 8.01
C LYS A 892 11.82 14.38 6.56
N SER A 893 11.42 13.17 6.16
CA SER A 893 11.63 12.76 4.77
C SER A 893 10.86 13.62 3.76
N MET A 894 9.80 14.29 4.23
CA MET A 894 9.06 15.32 3.51
C MET A 894 9.76 16.70 3.47
N GLN A 895 10.91 16.91 4.12
CA GLN A 895 11.57 18.22 4.18
C GLN A 895 12.02 18.73 2.80
N GLY A 896 11.79 20.02 2.53
CA GLY A 896 12.09 20.66 1.24
C GLY A 896 10.99 20.42 0.21
N ASP A 897 11.38 20.08 -1.02
CA ASP A 897 10.49 19.93 -2.18
C ASP A 897 9.26 19.04 -1.91
N ALA A 898 9.41 17.93 -1.20
CA ALA A 898 8.33 16.98 -0.95
C ALA A 898 7.15 17.63 -0.20
N MET A 899 7.41 18.41 0.86
CA MET A 899 6.40 19.19 1.58
C MET A 899 5.82 20.32 0.73
N LEU A 900 6.63 21.05 -0.04
CA LEU A 900 6.14 22.10 -0.94
C LEU A 900 5.16 21.54 -1.98
N ASN A 901 5.48 20.35 -2.52
CA ASN A 901 4.62 19.62 -3.45
C ASN A 901 3.38 19.06 -2.75
N ALA A 902 3.50 18.53 -1.52
CA ALA A 902 2.37 18.07 -0.70
C ALA A 902 1.34 19.18 -0.47
N ARG A 903 1.80 20.37 -0.07
CA ARG A 903 0.96 21.56 0.10
C ARG A 903 0.26 21.94 -1.21
N ARG A 904 1.01 22.03 -2.33
CA ARG A 904 0.45 22.36 -3.66
C ARG A 904 -0.65 21.38 -4.08
N ILE A 905 -0.43 20.07 -3.91
CA ILE A 905 -1.41 19.03 -4.24
C ILE A 905 -2.64 19.10 -3.32
N ALA A 906 -2.45 19.26 -2.00
CA ALA A 906 -3.56 19.42 -1.06
C ALA A 906 -4.45 20.66 -1.37
N LEU A 907 -3.83 21.76 -1.80
CA LEU A 907 -4.53 22.98 -2.22
C LEU A 907 -5.29 22.79 -3.54
N GLN A 908 -4.74 22.04 -4.51
CA GLN A 908 -5.47 21.73 -5.74
C GLN A 908 -6.64 20.76 -5.51
N VAL A 909 -6.48 19.81 -4.59
CA VAL A 909 -7.59 18.94 -4.13
C VAL A 909 -8.69 19.78 -3.46
N LEU A 910 -8.34 20.72 -2.58
CA LEU A 910 -9.30 21.67 -2.00
C LEU A 910 -10.05 22.51 -3.05
N LYS A 911 -9.37 22.94 -4.13
CA LYS A 911 -10.01 23.63 -5.27
C LYS A 911 -10.97 22.73 -6.07
N SER A 912 -10.77 21.41 -6.05
CA SER A 912 -11.39 20.46 -6.99
C SER A 912 -12.56 19.65 -6.41
N LEU A 913 -12.72 19.60 -5.09
CA LEU A 913 -13.77 18.84 -4.40
C LEU A 913 -15.15 19.54 -4.47
N ASP A 914 -16.22 18.76 -4.51
CA ASP A 914 -17.59 19.26 -4.34
C ASP A 914 -17.77 20.01 -2.99
N ARG A 915 -18.32 21.22 -3.06
CA ARG A 915 -18.55 22.13 -1.91
C ARG A 915 -19.49 21.59 -0.84
N SER A 916 -20.38 20.67 -1.20
CA SER A 916 -21.33 20.03 -0.28
C SER A 916 -20.68 19.03 0.68
N LEU A 917 -19.42 18.64 0.43
CA LEU A 917 -18.68 17.71 1.27
C LEU A 917 -18.20 18.37 2.57
N LYS A 918 -18.17 17.59 3.66
CA LYS A 918 -17.44 17.94 4.88
C LYS A 918 -15.96 17.58 4.71
N ILE A 919 -15.06 18.39 5.24
CA ILE A 919 -13.62 18.13 5.22
C ILE A 919 -12.97 18.24 6.60
N ASN A 920 -11.92 17.44 6.84
CA ASN A 920 -10.91 17.73 7.85
C ASN A 920 -9.50 17.56 7.26
N ILE A 921 -8.51 18.16 7.90
CA ILE A 921 -7.09 18.06 7.51
C ILE A 921 -6.30 17.69 8.75
N ILE A 922 -5.40 16.72 8.63
CA ILE A 922 -4.57 16.26 9.75
C ILE A 922 -3.11 16.22 9.30
N SER A 923 -2.27 17.05 9.92
CA SER A 923 -0.82 16.96 9.79
C SER A 923 -0.30 15.89 10.76
N PHE A 924 0.66 15.05 10.34
CA PHE A 924 1.25 14.04 11.23
C PHE A 924 2.76 13.84 11.02
N SER A 925 3.48 13.55 12.10
CA SER A 925 4.85 13.01 12.08
C SER A 925 5.01 11.95 13.18
N THR A 926 5.78 12.18 14.26
CA THR A 926 5.73 11.36 15.49
C THR A 926 4.42 11.58 16.27
N ASP A 927 3.73 12.68 15.98
CA ASP A 927 2.47 13.07 16.58
C ASP A 927 1.58 13.77 15.53
N TYR A 928 0.30 14.02 15.83
CA TYR A 928 -0.66 14.54 14.83
C TYR A 928 -1.39 15.81 15.32
N LYS A 929 -1.87 16.61 14.37
CA LYS A 929 -2.65 17.84 14.60
C LYS A 929 -3.80 17.90 13.62
N GLU A 930 -5.02 17.97 14.13
CA GLU A 930 -6.22 18.20 13.32
C GLU A 930 -6.44 19.72 13.12
N ALA A 931 -6.79 20.12 11.90
CA ALA A 931 -7.19 21.50 11.58
C ALA A 931 -8.51 21.87 12.24
N PHE A 932 -9.44 20.91 12.31
CA PHE A 932 -10.74 21.06 12.94
C PHE A 932 -10.99 19.88 13.91
N PRO A 933 -11.63 20.09 15.08
CA PRO A 933 -11.97 19.01 16.01
C PRO A 933 -12.91 17.94 15.44
N ALA A 934 -13.64 18.26 14.36
CA ALA A 934 -14.56 17.41 13.61
C ALA A 934 -14.63 17.91 12.14
N PRO A 935 -15.09 17.11 11.16
CA PRO A 935 -15.24 17.56 9.78
C PRO A 935 -16.24 18.72 9.60
N VAL A 936 -15.84 19.76 8.88
CA VAL A 936 -16.58 21.02 8.66
C VAL A 936 -16.97 21.14 7.17
N PRO A 937 -18.14 21.70 6.79
CA PRO A 937 -18.49 21.92 5.38
C PRO A 937 -17.42 22.71 4.60
N LEU A 938 -17.13 22.34 3.35
CA LEU A 938 -16.00 22.89 2.60
C LEU A 938 -16.07 24.42 2.40
N ASP A 939 -17.26 24.98 2.18
CA ASP A 939 -17.47 26.44 2.07
C ASP A 939 -17.08 27.22 3.35
N GLU A 940 -17.29 26.64 4.54
CA GLU A 940 -16.85 27.22 5.82
C GLU A 940 -15.36 26.94 6.08
N ALA A 941 -14.90 25.74 5.70
CA ALA A 941 -13.57 25.25 6.02
C ALA A 941 -12.45 25.84 5.16
N SER A 942 -12.72 26.29 3.94
CA SER A 942 -11.72 26.56 2.88
C SER A 942 -10.57 27.49 3.30
N GLU A 943 -10.85 28.67 3.86
CA GLU A 943 -9.81 29.63 4.27
C GLU A 943 -9.00 29.16 5.51
N PRO A 944 -9.63 28.69 6.61
CA PRO A 944 -8.92 28.04 7.71
C PRO A 944 -8.08 26.83 7.26
N ALA A 945 -8.61 25.99 6.37
CA ALA A 945 -7.93 24.83 5.79
C ALA A 945 -6.68 25.24 5.01
N ARG A 946 -6.77 26.23 4.12
CA ARG A 946 -5.63 26.79 3.38
C ARG A 946 -4.55 27.32 4.32
N LYS A 947 -4.92 28.03 5.37
CA LYS A 947 -3.99 28.54 6.40
C LYS A 947 -3.33 27.42 7.20
N PHE A 948 -4.07 26.35 7.52
CA PHE A 948 -3.52 25.17 8.17
C PHE A 948 -2.48 24.48 7.28
N ILE A 949 -2.79 24.18 6.02
CA ILE A 949 -1.85 23.55 5.06
C ILE A 949 -0.56 24.37 4.92
N MET A 950 -0.66 25.70 4.78
CA MET A 950 0.53 26.55 4.66
C MET A 950 1.39 26.60 5.93
N SER A 951 0.79 26.44 7.11
CA SER A 951 1.54 26.36 8.39
C SER A 951 2.09 24.97 8.73
N CYS A 952 1.72 23.93 7.97
CA CYS A 952 2.30 22.59 8.08
C CYS A 952 3.73 22.57 7.52
N SER A 953 4.72 22.93 8.33
CA SER A 953 6.14 22.73 8.02
C SER A 953 6.59 21.31 8.40
N GLY A 954 7.61 20.79 7.71
CA GLY A 954 8.26 19.52 8.05
C GLY A 954 9.01 19.63 9.38
N ALA A 955 8.28 19.52 10.49
CA ALA A 955 8.72 19.87 11.84
C ALA A 955 9.68 18.84 12.49
N GLY A 956 10.08 17.83 11.71
CA GLY A 956 10.83 16.68 12.20
C GLY A 956 9.96 15.66 12.95
N GLY A 957 10.62 14.60 13.39
CA GLY A 957 9.96 13.39 13.89
C GLY A 957 9.84 12.30 12.82
N GLY A 958 9.36 11.14 13.26
CA GLY A 958 9.08 9.97 12.43
C GLY A 958 7.73 10.08 11.70
N THR A 959 7.15 8.93 11.38
CA THR A 959 6.01 8.82 10.44
C THR A 959 4.97 7.84 11.00
N GLU A 960 4.34 8.21 12.11
CA GLU A 960 3.42 7.39 12.92
C GLU A 960 1.97 7.43 12.38
N LEU A 961 1.79 7.12 11.09
CA LEU A 961 0.48 7.16 10.39
C LEU A 961 -0.64 6.36 11.08
N TRP A 962 -0.30 5.32 11.84
CA TRP A 962 -1.28 4.55 12.60
C TRP A 962 -2.00 5.38 13.67
N ARG A 963 -1.43 6.47 14.21
CA ARG A 963 -2.07 7.36 15.20
C ARG A 963 -3.35 8.01 14.66
N PRO A 964 -3.33 8.85 13.59
CA PRO A 964 -4.54 9.43 13.05
C PRO A 964 -5.51 8.38 12.50
N LEU A 965 -5.02 7.27 11.92
CA LEU A 965 -5.88 6.18 11.47
C LEU A 965 -6.62 5.48 12.64
N ARG A 966 -5.98 5.28 13.79
CA ARG A 966 -6.61 4.75 15.01
C ARG A 966 -7.76 5.65 15.45
N ILE A 967 -7.57 6.96 15.50
CA ILE A 967 -8.64 7.89 15.92
C ILE A 967 -9.80 7.90 14.93
N LEU A 968 -9.51 7.90 13.62
CA LEU A 968 -10.51 7.80 12.56
C LEU A 968 -11.25 6.45 12.58
N SER A 969 -10.63 5.36 13.05
CA SER A 969 -11.28 4.06 13.28
C SER A 969 -12.16 4.01 14.53
N LEU A 970 -11.85 4.80 15.55
CA LEU A 970 -12.70 4.92 16.74
C LEU A 970 -13.92 5.80 16.48
N LEU A 971 -13.91 6.62 15.42
CA LEU A 971 -14.96 7.57 15.01
C LEU A 971 -15.38 7.36 13.54
N PRO A 972 -15.90 6.18 13.15
CA PRO A 972 -16.43 5.93 11.80
C PRO A 972 -17.60 6.85 11.46
N PRO A 973 -17.86 7.21 10.18
CA PRO A 973 -19.01 8.04 9.81
C PRO A 973 -20.35 7.33 10.03
N CYS A 974 -21.43 8.06 10.33
CA CYS A 974 -22.73 7.44 10.65
C CYS A 974 -23.54 7.02 9.42
N ARG A 975 -23.16 7.54 8.23
CA ARG A 975 -23.77 7.27 6.92
C ARG A 975 -22.69 7.39 5.86
N GLY A 976 -22.85 6.75 4.70
CA GLY A 976 -21.90 6.85 3.59
C GLY A 976 -20.51 6.29 3.90
N VAL A 977 -19.50 6.74 3.16
CA VAL A 977 -18.08 6.38 3.37
C VAL A 977 -17.19 7.62 3.53
N ARG A 978 -16.22 7.52 4.44
CA ARG A 978 -15.12 8.47 4.58
C ARG A 978 -14.08 8.21 3.50
N ASN A 979 -13.63 9.27 2.83
CA ASN A 979 -12.47 9.21 1.94
C ASN A 979 -11.27 9.86 2.62
N ILE A 980 -10.20 9.10 2.86
CA ILE A 980 -8.93 9.63 3.36
C ILE A 980 -7.98 9.82 2.18
N LEU A 981 -7.39 11.01 2.03
CA LEU A 981 -6.32 11.27 1.07
C LEU A 981 -4.99 11.42 1.80
N LEU A 982 -4.08 10.46 1.64
CA LEU A 982 -2.74 10.46 2.23
C LEU A 982 -1.72 11.07 1.26
N LEU A 983 -1.05 12.13 1.70
CA LEU A 983 0.06 12.78 1.01
C LEU A 983 1.36 12.51 1.79
N SER A 984 2.19 11.60 1.30
CA SER A 984 3.34 11.03 2.02
C SER A 984 4.39 10.47 1.04
N ASP A 985 5.59 10.16 1.54
CA ASP A 985 6.57 9.34 0.84
C ASP A 985 6.41 7.82 1.11
N GLY A 986 5.53 7.44 2.04
CA GLY A 986 5.23 6.04 2.34
C GLY A 986 6.15 5.34 3.34
N HIS A 987 7.13 6.02 3.97
CA HIS A 987 8.00 5.44 5.01
C HIS A 987 7.29 5.29 6.36
N VAL A 988 6.15 4.60 6.34
CA VAL A 988 5.24 4.45 7.46
C VAL A 988 5.79 3.52 8.52
N GLN A 989 5.76 3.99 9.77
CA GLN A 989 6.22 3.25 10.93
C GLN A 989 5.11 2.34 11.49
N ASN A 990 5.51 1.21 12.08
CA ASN A 990 4.59 0.13 12.48
C ASN A 990 3.65 -0.32 11.33
N GLN A 991 4.26 -0.75 10.21
CA GLN A 991 3.55 -1.20 9.00
C GLN A 991 2.45 -2.25 9.28
N PRO A 992 2.64 -3.29 10.14
CA PRO A 992 1.61 -4.30 10.39
C PRO A 992 0.35 -3.71 11.04
N LEU A 993 0.50 -2.88 12.08
CA LEU A 993 -0.62 -2.23 12.75
C LEU A 993 -1.34 -1.25 11.81
N THR A 994 -0.59 -0.47 11.01
CA THR A 994 -1.19 0.43 10.03
C THR A 994 -2.05 -0.34 9.03
N LEU A 995 -1.53 -1.43 8.45
CA LEU A 995 -2.27 -2.26 7.50
C LEU A 995 -3.46 -2.98 8.15
N GLN A 996 -3.36 -3.39 9.42
CA GLN A 996 -4.48 -3.95 10.17
C GLN A 996 -5.60 -2.93 10.36
N LEU A 997 -5.29 -1.73 10.87
CA LEU A 997 -6.26 -0.65 11.05
C LEU A 997 -6.98 -0.30 9.74
N VAL A 998 -6.26 -0.20 8.62
CA VAL A 998 -6.88 0.06 7.30
C VAL A 998 -7.83 -1.07 6.89
N ARG A 999 -7.43 -2.34 7.04
CA ARG A 999 -8.26 -3.50 6.67
C ARG A 999 -9.54 -3.59 7.49
N GLU A 1000 -9.45 -3.40 8.81
CA GLU A 1000 -10.60 -3.47 9.73
C GLU A 1000 -11.66 -2.39 9.44
N ASN A 1001 -11.26 -1.24 8.89
CA ASN A 1001 -12.11 -0.07 8.65
C ASN A 1001 -12.54 0.09 7.18
N SER A 1002 -12.11 -0.82 6.30
CA SER A 1002 -12.35 -0.83 4.85
C SER A 1002 -13.82 -0.90 4.41
N CYS A 1003 -14.78 -1.02 5.35
CA CYS A 1003 -16.22 -0.99 5.08
C CYS A 1003 -16.83 0.41 5.12
N HIS A 1004 -16.20 1.38 5.81
CA HIS A 1004 -16.67 2.77 5.92
C HIS A 1004 -15.57 3.80 5.64
N THR A 1005 -14.34 3.36 5.37
CA THR A 1005 -13.19 4.23 5.12
C THR A 1005 -12.36 3.72 3.94
N ARG A 1006 -12.31 4.52 2.88
CA ARG A 1006 -11.42 4.33 1.72
C ARG A 1006 -10.18 5.22 1.88
N LEU A 1007 -9.01 4.70 1.52
CA LEU A 1007 -7.72 5.37 1.62
C LEU A 1007 -7.11 5.52 0.22
N PHE A 1008 -6.93 6.78 -0.19
CA PHE A 1008 -6.36 7.20 -1.46
C PHE A 1008 -4.95 7.70 -1.19
N THR A 1009 -3.92 7.13 -1.82
CA THR A 1009 -2.52 7.41 -1.47
C THR A 1009 -1.76 8.12 -2.59
N CYS A 1010 -1.19 9.28 -2.28
CA CYS A 1010 -0.41 10.09 -3.20
C CYS A 1010 1.06 10.08 -2.77
N GLY A 1011 1.92 9.42 -3.55
CA GLY A 1011 3.35 9.27 -3.28
C GLY A 1011 4.17 10.45 -3.79
N LEU A 1012 4.95 11.09 -2.89
CA LEU A 1012 5.55 12.41 -3.09
C LEU A 1012 7.10 12.45 -3.07
N SER A 1013 7.77 11.37 -3.47
CA SER A 1013 9.23 11.33 -3.65
C SER A 1013 9.68 10.32 -4.70
N LEU A 1014 10.85 10.53 -5.30
CA LEU A 1014 11.58 9.52 -6.07
C LEU A 1014 12.01 8.31 -5.20
N THR A 1015 12.26 8.54 -3.91
CA THR A 1015 12.61 7.51 -2.92
C THR A 1015 11.40 6.87 -2.23
N ALA A 1016 10.17 7.26 -2.62
CA ALA A 1016 8.96 6.85 -1.92
C ALA A 1016 8.78 5.32 -1.86
N ASN A 1017 8.32 4.79 -0.71
CA ASN A 1017 8.00 3.38 -0.54
C ASN A 1017 6.70 3.05 -1.30
N ARG A 1018 6.85 2.77 -2.60
CA ARG A 1018 5.73 2.47 -3.50
C ARG A 1018 4.94 1.24 -3.06
N HIS A 1019 5.60 0.22 -2.50
CA HIS A 1019 4.95 -1.00 -2.01
C HIS A 1019 3.96 -0.69 -0.88
N MET A 1020 4.40 0.04 0.15
CA MET A 1020 3.57 0.39 1.30
C MET A 1020 2.37 1.26 0.90
N LEU A 1021 2.57 2.28 0.05
CA LEU A 1021 1.48 3.14 -0.42
C LEU A 1021 0.43 2.35 -1.23
N ARG A 1022 0.87 1.51 -2.18
CA ARG A 1022 -0.02 0.63 -2.97
C ARG A 1022 -0.81 -0.33 -2.05
N ALA A 1023 -0.13 -0.98 -1.11
CA ALA A 1023 -0.74 -1.92 -0.17
C ALA A 1023 -1.76 -1.23 0.76
N LEU A 1024 -1.49 -0.01 1.23
CA LEU A 1024 -2.42 0.81 2.01
C LEU A 1024 -3.68 1.18 1.21
N ALA A 1025 -3.51 1.66 -0.02
CA ALA A 1025 -4.65 1.98 -0.89
C ALA A 1025 -5.52 0.76 -1.16
N GLN A 1026 -4.90 -0.35 -1.60
CA GLN A 1026 -5.58 -1.60 -1.92
C GLN A 1026 -6.32 -2.18 -0.71
N ALA A 1027 -5.71 -2.17 0.49
CA ALA A 1027 -6.30 -2.69 1.72
C ALA A 1027 -7.61 -2.01 2.15
N SER A 1028 -7.87 -0.80 1.65
CA SER A 1028 -9.06 0.00 1.95
C SER A 1028 -10.16 -0.06 0.87
N GLY A 1029 -9.86 -0.61 -0.31
CA GLY A 1029 -10.69 -0.41 -1.51
C GLY A 1029 -10.55 1.00 -2.14
N GLY A 1030 -9.41 1.65 -1.93
CA GLY A 1030 -9.02 2.90 -2.60
C GLY A 1030 -8.06 2.67 -3.78
N THR A 1031 -7.32 3.71 -4.15
CA THR A 1031 -6.34 3.72 -5.26
C THR A 1031 -5.13 4.59 -4.93
N TYR A 1032 -4.02 4.39 -5.62
CA TYR A 1032 -2.79 5.17 -5.48
C TYR A 1032 -2.55 6.10 -6.68
N GLU A 1033 -1.73 7.12 -6.47
CA GLU A 1033 -1.12 7.97 -7.50
C GLU A 1033 0.32 8.31 -7.13
N PHE A 1034 1.18 8.52 -8.12
CA PHE A 1034 2.58 8.93 -7.93
C PHE A 1034 2.89 10.23 -8.66
N PHE A 1035 3.42 11.19 -7.89
CA PHE A 1035 3.71 12.56 -8.31
C PHE A 1035 5.22 12.75 -8.44
N ASP A 1036 5.80 12.17 -9.50
CA ASP A 1036 7.22 12.39 -9.83
C ASP A 1036 7.43 13.88 -10.18
N THR A 1037 8.45 14.51 -9.59
CA THR A 1037 8.83 15.91 -9.88
C THR A 1037 9.29 16.10 -11.32
N LYS A 1038 9.73 15.01 -11.97
CA LYS A 1038 9.96 14.91 -13.42
C LYS A 1038 8.68 14.80 -14.25
N MET A 1039 7.47 14.83 -13.68
CA MET A 1039 6.20 14.67 -14.43
C MET A 1039 5.14 15.70 -14.02
N LYS A 1040 5.56 16.90 -13.56
CA LYS A 1040 4.68 17.94 -12.98
C LYS A 1040 3.45 18.31 -13.81
N HIS A 1041 3.55 18.32 -15.14
CA HIS A 1041 2.40 18.59 -16.03
C HIS A 1041 1.24 17.58 -15.86
N THR A 1042 1.54 16.31 -15.55
CA THR A 1042 0.51 15.28 -15.32
C THR A 1042 -0.25 15.48 -14.01
N TRP A 1043 0.27 16.29 -13.08
CA TRP A 1043 -0.23 16.35 -11.70
C TRP A 1043 -1.67 16.88 -11.64
N ALA A 1044 -2.02 17.87 -12.46
CA ALA A 1044 -3.39 18.40 -12.52
C ALA A 1044 -4.41 17.38 -13.04
N GLU A 1045 -4.04 16.54 -14.02
CA GLU A 1045 -4.90 15.44 -14.47
C GLU A 1045 -5.00 14.32 -13.42
N LYS A 1046 -3.88 13.96 -12.77
CA LYS A 1046 -3.84 12.97 -11.69
C LYS A 1046 -4.68 13.37 -10.47
N VAL A 1047 -4.60 14.64 -10.04
CA VAL A 1047 -5.45 15.18 -8.96
C VAL A 1047 -6.93 15.08 -9.33
N ARG A 1048 -7.31 15.53 -10.53
CA ARG A 1048 -8.71 15.45 -11.01
C ARG A 1048 -9.22 14.01 -11.04
N ALA A 1049 -8.44 13.08 -11.59
CA ALA A 1049 -8.77 11.65 -11.61
C ALA A 1049 -8.87 11.05 -10.19
N GLN A 1050 -8.02 11.48 -9.24
CA GLN A 1050 -8.09 11.03 -7.85
C GLN A 1050 -9.36 11.53 -7.15
N VAL A 1051 -9.75 12.79 -7.35
CA VAL A 1051 -10.99 13.36 -6.83
C VAL A 1051 -12.22 12.66 -7.42
N GLN A 1052 -12.26 12.42 -8.74
CA GLN A 1052 -13.35 11.67 -9.39
C GLN A 1052 -13.49 10.23 -8.84
N ARG A 1053 -12.38 9.56 -8.50
CA ARG A 1053 -12.38 8.25 -7.82
C ARG A 1053 -12.79 8.32 -6.35
N MET A 1054 -12.60 9.46 -5.69
CA MET A 1054 -13.13 9.71 -4.34
C MET A 1054 -14.66 9.94 -4.36
N GLU A 1055 -15.17 10.74 -5.30
CA GLU A 1055 -16.59 11.10 -5.36
C GLU A 1055 -17.47 9.96 -5.91
N SER A 1056 -16.93 9.13 -6.80
CA SER A 1056 -17.64 7.94 -7.32
C SER A 1056 -17.68 6.76 -6.32
N PRO A 1057 -18.71 5.89 -6.41
CA PRO A 1057 -18.76 4.67 -5.62
C PRO A 1057 -17.72 3.65 -6.12
N GLY A 1058 -16.99 3.03 -5.19
CA GLY A 1058 -15.93 2.06 -5.48
C GLY A 1058 -16.41 0.61 -5.33
N CYS A 1059 -16.22 -0.20 -6.36
CA CYS A 1059 -16.39 -1.65 -6.29
C CYS A 1059 -15.06 -2.28 -5.84
N ARG A 1060 -15.02 -2.86 -4.64
CA ARG A 1060 -13.82 -3.42 -3.98
C ARG A 1060 -13.74 -4.95 -4.13
N SER A 1061 -12.67 -5.55 -3.59
CA SER A 1061 -12.47 -7.01 -3.57
C SER A 1061 -12.56 -7.67 -4.96
N VAL A 1062 -12.08 -6.96 -5.97
CA VAL A 1062 -12.29 -7.30 -7.38
C VAL A 1062 -11.44 -8.50 -7.78
N ALA A 1063 -12.03 -9.46 -8.49
CA ALA A 1063 -11.35 -10.67 -8.95
C ALA A 1063 -11.88 -11.14 -10.30
N VAL A 1064 -10.99 -11.59 -11.19
CA VAL A 1064 -11.36 -12.28 -12.43
C VAL A 1064 -11.14 -13.78 -12.27
N LYS A 1065 -12.15 -14.57 -12.65
CA LYS A 1065 -12.00 -16.00 -12.91
C LYS A 1065 -12.09 -16.28 -14.39
N TRP A 1066 -10.97 -16.63 -15.01
CA TRP A 1066 -10.91 -17.17 -16.36
C TRP A 1066 -11.54 -18.57 -16.43
N GLN A 1067 -12.18 -18.91 -17.54
CA GLN A 1067 -12.71 -20.24 -17.81
C GLN A 1067 -11.88 -20.93 -18.90
N GLN A 1068 -11.07 -21.90 -18.51
CA GLN A 1068 -10.35 -22.79 -19.41
C GLN A 1068 -11.14 -24.09 -19.56
N PHE A 1069 -11.39 -24.50 -20.80
CA PHE A 1069 -12.19 -25.70 -21.11
C PHE A 1069 -11.34 -26.97 -21.27
N ASN A 1070 -10.03 -26.88 -21.01
CA ASN A 1070 -9.09 -28.00 -21.01
C ASN A 1070 -8.46 -28.17 -19.60
N PRO A 1071 -8.69 -29.29 -18.89
CA PRO A 1071 -8.14 -29.49 -17.54
C PRO A 1071 -6.63 -29.79 -17.51
N THR A 1072 -5.97 -29.96 -18.66
CA THR A 1072 -4.50 -30.10 -18.74
C THR A 1072 -3.80 -28.82 -19.21
N ALA A 1073 -4.52 -27.71 -19.37
CA ALA A 1073 -3.92 -26.42 -19.68
C ALA A 1073 -3.08 -25.89 -18.49
N PRO A 1074 -2.00 -25.12 -18.75
CA PRO A 1074 -1.31 -24.41 -17.68
C PRO A 1074 -2.22 -23.35 -17.04
N PRO A 1075 -1.98 -22.97 -15.76
CA PRO A 1075 -2.78 -21.95 -15.09
C PRO A 1075 -2.67 -20.60 -15.81
N PRO A 1076 -3.72 -19.76 -15.75
CA PRO A 1076 -3.73 -18.45 -16.41
C PRO A 1076 -2.69 -17.52 -15.80
N VAL A 1077 -1.84 -16.91 -16.62
CA VAL A 1077 -0.91 -15.84 -16.19
C VAL A 1077 -1.58 -14.51 -16.50
N GLN A 1078 -2.05 -13.81 -15.47
CA GLN A 1078 -2.81 -12.55 -15.58
C GLN A 1078 -1.96 -11.34 -15.21
N ALA A 1079 -2.16 -10.22 -15.92
CA ALA A 1079 -1.71 -8.90 -15.52
C ALA A 1079 -2.86 -7.87 -15.65
N PRO A 1080 -3.19 -7.08 -14.61
CA PRO A 1080 -2.53 -7.08 -13.31
C PRO A 1080 -2.88 -8.31 -12.46
N SER A 1081 -1.88 -8.82 -11.74
CA SER A 1081 -1.92 -10.01 -10.90
C SER A 1081 -2.78 -9.82 -9.64
N GLN A 1082 -2.91 -8.58 -9.16
CA GLN A 1082 -3.86 -8.16 -8.16
C GLN A 1082 -4.69 -6.98 -8.69
N LEU A 1083 -6.01 -7.07 -8.55
CA LEU A 1083 -6.93 -6.02 -9.02
C LEU A 1083 -7.21 -5.03 -7.88
N HIS A 1084 -7.24 -3.75 -8.25
CA HIS A 1084 -7.61 -2.65 -7.36
C HIS A 1084 -9.14 -2.45 -7.37
N ALA A 1085 -9.64 -1.49 -6.59
CA ALA A 1085 -11.04 -1.11 -6.67
C ALA A 1085 -11.36 -0.48 -8.03
N LEU A 1086 -12.53 -0.81 -8.58
CA LEU A 1086 -13.07 -0.20 -9.79
C LEU A 1086 -13.94 1.00 -9.41
N PHE A 1087 -13.92 2.06 -10.22
CA PHE A 1087 -14.64 3.31 -10.01
C PHE A 1087 -15.38 3.72 -11.29
N SER A 1088 -16.47 4.47 -11.17
CA SER A 1088 -17.19 4.97 -12.36
C SER A 1088 -16.28 5.82 -13.25
N ASP A 1089 -16.47 5.73 -14.57
CA ASP A 1089 -15.68 6.42 -15.59
C ASP A 1089 -14.16 6.16 -15.56
N CYS A 1090 -13.71 5.15 -14.80
CA CYS A 1090 -12.33 4.67 -14.80
C CYS A 1090 -12.27 3.35 -15.56
N HIS A 1091 -11.65 3.35 -16.75
CA HIS A 1091 -11.48 2.10 -17.50
C HIS A 1091 -10.44 1.19 -16.81
N THR A 1092 -10.53 -0.11 -17.03
CA THR A 1092 -9.57 -1.09 -16.53
C THR A 1092 -9.39 -2.19 -17.56
N LEU A 1093 -8.14 -2.40 -17.96
CA LEU A 1093 -7.70 -3.44 -18.87
C LEU A 1093 -7.07 -4.58 -18.06
N ILE A 1094 -7.46 -5.82 -18.37
CA ILE A 1094 -6.92 -7.02 -17.71
C ILE A 1094 -6.51 -8.01 -18.79
N TYR A 1095 -5.22 -8.27 -18.86
CA TYR A 1095 -4.61 -9.17 -19.83
C TYR A 1095 -4.33 -10.54 -19.21
N GLY A 1096 -4.20 -11.56 -20.05
CA GLY A 1096 -3.57 -12.80 -19.61
C GLY A 1096 -3.27 -13.79 -20.71
N PHE A 1097 -2.23 -14.59 -20.51
CA PHE A 1097 -1.99 -15.81 -21.28
C PHE A 1097 -2.89 -16.90 -20.71
N VAL A 1098 -3.93 -17.26 -21.45
CA VAL A 1098 -4.99 -18.19 -21.01
C VAL A 1098 -5.35 -19.15 -22.14
N PRO A 1099 -4.68 -20.32 -22.22
CA PRO A 1099 -4.97 -21.30 -23.26
C PRO A 1099 -6.41 -21.83 -23.21
N HIS A 1100 -7.03 -21.89 -24.38
CA HIS A 1100 -8.42 -22.30 -24.63
C HIS A 1100 -9.47 -21.51 -23.83
N CYS A 1101 -9.27 -20.19 -23.76
CA CYS A 1101 -10.21 -19.26 -23.14
C CYS A 1101 -11.36 -18.91 -24.08
N THR A 1102 -12.59 -18.90 -23.55
CA THR A 1102 -13.79 -18.37 -24.25
C THR A 1102 -14.66 -17.49 -23.37
N GLN A 1103 -14.51 -17.59 -22.05
CA GLN A 1103 -15.25 -16.81 -21.06
C GLN A 1103 -14.37 -16.41 -19.88
N ALA A 1104 -14.68 -15.27 -19.28
CA ALA A 1104 -14.22 -14.86 -17.98
C ALA A 1104 -15.41 -14.48 -17.09
N THR A 1105 -15.18 -14.33 -15.79
CA THR A 1105 -16.18 -13.82 -14.85
C THR A 1105 -15.51 -12.89 -13.85
N LEU A 1106 -15.93 -11.63 -13.88
CA LEU A 1106 -15.59 -10.63 -12.88
C LEU A 1106 -16.46 -10.82 -11.64
N PHE A 1107 -15.85 -10.67 -10.47
CA PHE A 1107 -16.48 -10.57 -9.17
C PHE A 1107 -16.02 -9.27 -8.49
N GLY A 1108 -16.86 -8.70 -7.63
CA GLY A 1108 -16.50 -7.57 -6.77
C GLY A 1108 -17.60 -7.28 -5.75
N ASP A 1109 -17.36 -6.33 -4.86
CA ASP A 1109 -18.30 -5.86 -3.83
C ASP A 1109 -18.56 -4.37 -4.00
N LEU A 1110 -19.79 -3.99 -4.34
CA LEU A 1110 -20.24 -2.60 -4.42
C LEU A 1110 -21.16 -2.29 -3.22
N SER A 1111 -20.63 -1.55 -2.26
CA SER A 1111 -21.35 -1.09 -1.06
C SER A 1111 -22.03 -2.22 -0.25
N GLY A 1112 -21.41 -3.40 -0.19
CA GLY A 1112 -21.92 -4.59 0.50
C GLY A 1112 -22.63 -5.60 -0.41
N ASN A 1113 -22.79 -5.31 -1.70
CA ASN A 1113 -23.46 -6.17 -2.67
C ASN A 1113 -22.45 -6.88 -3.57
N GLU A 1114 -22.46 -8.22 -3.56
CA GLU A 1114 -21.62 -9.05 -4.44
C GLU A 1114 -22.08 -8.91 -5.91
N ILE A 1115 -21.31 -8.16 -6.70
CA ILE A 1115 -21.47 -8.04 -8.16
C ILE A 1115 -20.76 -9.22 -8.83
N LYS A 1116 -21.41 -9.81 -9.83
CA LYS A 1116 -20.85 -10.86 -10.67
C LYS A 1116 -21.24 -10.64 -12.13
N THR A 1117 -20.24 -10.44 -12.99
CA THR A 1117 -20.43 -10.20 -14.43
C THR A 1117 -19.65 -11.23 -15.25
N MET A 1118 -20.36 -12.03 -16.04
CA MET A 1118 -19.74 -12.92 -17.03
C MET A 1118 -19.43 -12.12 -18.30
N VAL A 1119 -18.29 -12.39 -18.92
CA VAL A 1119 -17.92 -11.85 -20.24
C VAL A 1119 -17.51 -13.02 -21.14
N SER A 1120 -17.99 -13.04 -22.38
CA SER A 1120 -17.72 -14.09 -23.37
C SER A 1120 -17.23 -13.47 -24.68
N THR A 1121 -16.21 -14.07 -25.29
CA THR A 1121 -15.67 -13.63 -26.59
C THR A 1121 -16.50 -14.18 -27.75
N THR A 1122 -16.94 -13.31 -28.65
CA THR A 1122 -17.55 -13.70 -29.93
C THR A 1122 -16.48 -14.05 -30.97
N GLU A 1123 -16.82 -14.76 -32.06
CA GLU A 1123 -15.85 -15.04 -33.14
C GLU A 1123 -15.30 -13.76 -33.79
N LEU A 1124 -16.06 -12.66 -33.81
CA LEU A 1124 -15.59 -11.35 -34.30
C LEU A 1124 -14.53 -10.71 -33.38
N GLN A 1125 -14.47 -11.13 -32.11
CA GLN A 1125 -13.48 -10.68 -31.13
C GLN A 1125 -12.31 -11.68 -30.99
N LYS A 1126 -12.22 -12.66 -31.91
CA LYS A 1126 -11.06 -13.55 -32.03
C LYS A 1126 -10.14 -13.09 -33.16
N THR A 1127 -8.94 -12.66 -32.80
CA THR A 1127 -7.90 -12.29 -33.77
C THR A 1127 -6.86 -13.40 -33.93
N LYS A 1128 -6.01 -13.26 -34.95
CA LYS A 1128 -4.81 -14.09 -35.15
C LYS A 1128 -3.61 -13.18 -35.41
N GLY A 1129 -2.58 -13.28 -34.58
CA GLY A 1129 -1.46 -12.33 -34.59
C GLY A 1129 -0.62 -12.40 -33.31
N THR A 1130 0.15 -11.35 -33.06
CA THR A 1130 0.96 -11.19 -31.83
C THR A 1130 0.75 -9.83 -31.15
N PHE A 1131 -0.33 -9.12 -31.47
CA PHE A 1131 -0.63 -7.77 -30.97
C PHE A 1131 -1.05 -7.79 -29.49
N LEU A 1132 -2.09 -8.59 -29.16
CA LEU A 1132 -2.47 -8.79 -27.76
C LEU A 1132 -1.42 -9.59 -26.99
N HIS A 1133 -0.68 -10.50 -27.65
CA HIS A 1133 0.43 -11.21 -27.01
C HIS A 1133 1.52 -10.24 -26.54
N LYS A 1134 1.92 -9.28 -27.38
CA LYS A 1134 2.90 -8.25 -27.03
C LYS A 1134 2.42 -7.36 -25.88
N LEU A 1135 1.16 -6.91 -25.91
CA LEU A 1135 0.60 -6.15 -24.78
C LEU A 1135 0.49 -6.97 -23.50
N THR A 1136 0.07 -8.25 -23.58
CA THR A 1136 -0.02 -9.15 -22.42
C THR A 1136 1.35 -9.34 -21.78
N ALA A 1137 2.39 -9.52 -22.59
CA ALA A 1137 3.76 -9.57 -22.10
C ALA A 1137 4.22 -8.22 -21.51
N ARG A 1138 3.97 -7.06 -22.15
CA ARG A 1138 4.28 -5.74 -21.56
C ARG A 1138 3.54 -5.52 -20.24
N ALA A 1139 2.28 -5.94 -20.13
CA ALA A 1139 1.51 -5.85 -18.90
C ALA A 1139 2.12 -6.71 -17.77
N ILE A 1140 2.59 -7.93 -18.08
CA ILE A 1140 3.31 -8.78 -17.11
C ILE A 1140 4.66 -8.15 -16.70
N ILE A 1141 5.38 -7.51 -17.62
CA ILE A 1141 6.62 -6.76 -17.33
C ILE A 1141 6.30 -5.54 -16.43
N ARG A 1142 5.23 -4.79 -16.73
CA ARG A 1142 4.73 -3.67 -15.91
C ARG A 1142 4.30 -4.14 -14.50
N ASP A 1143 3.74 -5.33 -14.38
CA ASP A 1143 3.37 -5.93 -13.09
C ASP A 1143 4.58 -6.34 -12.24
N TYR A 1144 5.69 -6.71 -12.89
CA TYR A 1144 6.97 -6.90 -12.21
C TYR A 1144 7.57 -5.55 -11.76
N GLU A 1145 7.51 -4.54 -12.64
CA GLU A 1145 8.06 -3.20 -12.42
C GLU A 1145 7.32 -2.49 -11.25
N ASP A 1146 5.99 -2.49 -11.27
CA ASP A 1146 5.16 -1.67 -10.37
C ASP A 1146 4.00 -2.40 -9.66
N GLY A 1147 3.82 -3.71 -9.82
CA GLY A 1147 2.81 -4.49 -9.10
C GLY A 1147 3.18 -4.88 -7.65
N ILE A 1148 2.23 -5.48 -6.91
CA ILE A 1148 2.47 -6.03 -5.56
C ILE A 1148 2.69 -7.55 -5.67
N LEU A 1149 3.96 -7.97 -5.75
CA LEU A 1149 4.31 -9.39 -5.89
C LEU A 1149 4.31 -10.16 -4.55
N GLY A 1150 4.54 -9.48 -3.42
CA GLY A 1150 4.71 -10.09 -2.09
C GLY A 1150 3.95 -9.34 -0.98
N ASN A 1151 3.61 -10.04 0.10
CA ASN A 1151 2.84 -9.49 1.22
C ASN A 1151 3.67 -8.55 2.10
N SER A 1152 4.99 -8.70 2.06
CA SER A 1152 5.98 -7.83 2.68
C SER A 1152 6.97 -7.32 1.63
N GLU A 1153 7.69 -6.25 1.95
CA GLU A 1153 8.72 -5.66 1.10
C GLU A 1153 9.84 -6.66 0.75
N ALA A 1154 10.32 -7.44 1.73
CA ALA A 1154 11.34 -8.47 1.51
C ALA A 1154 10.82 -9.66 0.66
N GLU A 1155 9.55 -10.06 0.79
CA GLU A 1155 8.94 -11.03 -0.15
C GLU A 1155 8.82 -10.47 -1.57
N HIS A 1156 8.51 -9.16 -1.70
CA HIS A 1156 8.33 -8.50 -2.98
C HIS A 1156 9.65 -8.40 -3.74
N GLU A 1157 10.72 -7.95 -3.09
CA GLU A 1157 12.06 -7.87 -3.69
C GLU A 1157 12.67 -9.27 -3.91
N GLY A 1158 12.45 -10.24 -3.01
CA GLY A 1158 12.84 -11.63 -3.25
C GLY A 1158 12.16 -12.25 -4.47
N LYS A 1159 10.86 -11.96 -4.69
CA LYS A 1159 10.13 -12.39 -5.91
C LYS A 1159 10.57 -11.65 -7.17
N LYS A 1160 11.00 -10.38 -7.07
CA LYS A 1160 11.66 -9.68 -8.18
C LYS A 1160 12.96 -10.38 -8.55
N ALA A 1161 13.83 -10.70 -7.59
CA ALA A 1161 15.06 -11.45 -7.86
C ALA A 1161 14.79 -12.82 -8.54
N GLU A 1162 13.75 -13.54 -8.10
CA GLU A 1162 13.31 -14.79 -8.73
C GLU A 1162 12.78 -14.58 -10.16
N LEU A 1163 11.97 -13.54 -10.41
CA LEU A 1163 11.31 -13.30 -11.70
C LEU A 1163 12.16 -12.54 -12.74
N LYS A 1164 13.26 -11.89 -12.36
CA LYS A 1164 14.09 -11.06 -13.26
C LYS A 1164 14.49 -11.80 -14.55
N SER A 1165 14.89 -13.06 -14.41
CA SER A 1165 15.28 -13.92 -15.55
C SER A 1165 14.10 -14.20 -16.50
N PHE A 1166 12.94 -14.55 -15.95
CA PHE A 1166 11.70 -14.74 -16.71
C PHE A 1166 11.28 -13.47 -17.45
N ILE A 1167 11.40 -12.30 -16.82
CA ILE A 1167 11.10 -11.01 -17.46
C ILE A 1167 12.04 -10.70 -18.63
N ILE A 1168 13.34 -10.97 -18.51
CA ILE A 1168 14.31 -10.80 -19.60
C ILE A 1168 13.99 -11.74 -20.77
N GLU A 1169 13.68 -13.02 -20.50
CA GLU A 1169 13.32 -13.97 -21.57
C GLU A 1169 11.96 -13.64 -22.23
N LEU A 1170 10.95 -13.23 -21.45
CA LEU A 1170 9.65 -12.79 -21.97
C LEU A 1170 9.78 -11.54 -22.86
N SER A 1171 10.61 -10.58 -22.43
CA SER A 1171 10.98 -9.39 -23.20
C SER A 1171 11.67 -9.76 -24.53
N LYS A 1172 12.59 -10.73 -24.52
CA LYS A 1172 13.26 -11.24 -25.74
C LYS A 1172 12.29 -11.99 -26.66
N GLU A 1173 11.44 -12.86 -26.12
CA GLU A 1173 10.49 -13.68 -26.88
C GLU A 1173 9.52 -12.83 -27.70
N PHE A 1174 8.91 -11.82 -27.07
CA PHE A 1174 7.95 -10.94 -27.73
C PHE A 1174 8.58 -9.70 -28.38
N SER A 1175 9.92 -9.58 -28.31
CA SER A 1175 10.69 -8.40 -28.74
C SER A 1175 10.14 -7.09 -28.16
N ILE A 1176 9.99 -7.03 -26.84
CA ILE A 1176 9.49 -5.86 -26.09
C ILE A 1176 10.64 -5.24 -25.30
N LEU A 1177 10.77 -3.92 -25.33
CA LEU A 1177 11.77 -3.20 -24.55
C LEU A 1177 11.33 -3.03 -23.07
N SER A 1178 12.26 -3.09 -22.11
CA SER A 1178 12.01 -2.98 -20.67
C SER A 1178 13.17 -2.31 -19.93
N GLN A 1179 13.05 -2.09 -18.61
CA GLN A 1179 14.17 -1.58 -17.80
C GLN A 1179 15.48 -2.41 -17.92
N PHE A 1180 15.38 -3.72 -18.22
CA PHE A 1180 16.53 -4.64 -18.31
C PHE A 1180 17.00 -4.94 -19.74
N THR A 1181 16.30 -4.46 -20.78
CA THR A 1181 16.53 -4.89 -22.17
C THR A 1181 16.46 -3.73 -23.16
N SER A 1182 17.16 -3.89 -24.27
CA SER A 1182 17.35 -2.86 -25.30
C SER A 1182 17.33 -3.48 -26.68
N PHE A 1183 16.90 -2.74 -27.71
CA PHE A 1183 17.15 -3.16 -29.09
C PHE A 1183 18.57 -2.76 -29.49
N VAL A 1184 19.33 -3.69 -30.06
CA VAL A 1184 20.58 -3.38 -30.78
C VAL A 1184 20.53 -3.92 -32.21
N ALA A 1185 20.95 -3.09 -33.16
CA ALA A 1185 21.10 -3.39 -34.58
C ALA A 1185 22.51 -2.97 -35.02
N ILE A 1186 23.15 -3.78 -35.87
CA ILE A 1186 24.52 -3.54 -36.36
C ILE A 1186 24.49 -3.63 -37.89
N GLU A 1187 25.06 -2.62 -38.52
CA GLU A 1187 25.30 -2.53 -39.96
C GLU A 1187 26.78 -2.81 -40.21
N GLU A 1188 27.11 -4.08 -40.45
CA GLU A 1188 28.46 -4.48 -40.82
C GLU A 1188 28.82 -3.86 -42.19
N ARG A 1189 30.00 -3.24 -42.28
CA ARG A 1189 30.50 -2.54 -43.48
C ARG A 1189 31.88 -3.04 -43.84
N ASP A 1190 32.04 -3.50 -45.07
CA ASP A 1190 33.33 -3.91 -45.64
C ASP A 1190 34.06 -2.72 -46.27
N GLN A 1191 35.39 -2.66 -46.09
CA GLN A 1191 36.24 -1.55 -46.55
C GLN A 1191 36.31 -1.37 -48.08
N ASN A 1192 35.68 -2.27 -48.86
CA ASN A 1192 35.70 -2.26 -50.32
C ASN A 1192 34.31 -2.05 -50.96
N GLU A 1193 33.22 -1.93 -50.18
CA GLU A 1193 31.90 -1.63 -50.74
C GLU A 1193 31.72 -0.11 -50.95
N LEU A 1194 31.38 0.28 -52.19
CA LEU A 1194 30.86 1.62 -52.48
C LEU A 1194 29.36 1.63 -52.15
N ASP A 1195 29.02 1.96 -50.90
CA ASP A 1195 27.66 2.17 -50.41
C ASP A 1195 26.90 3.17 -51.28
N THR A 1196 26.14 2.65 -52.25
CA THR A 1196 25.45 3.42 -53.29
C THR A 1196 24.03 2.93 -53.56
N GLY A 1197 23.49 2.07 -52.66
CA GLY A 1197 22.11 1.62 -52.71
C GLY A 1197 21.13 2.74 -52.38
N LEU A 1198 20.11 2.91 -53.22
CA LEU A 1198 19.01 3.84 -52.96
C LEU A 1198 17.88 3.10 -52.23
N THR A 1199 17.46 3.60 -51.07
CA THR A 1199 16.30 3.06 -50.33
C THR A 1199 15.00 3.58 -50.94
N ASP A 1200 14.12 2.71 -51.43
CA ASP A 1200 12.78 3.05 -51.91
C ASP A 1200 11.81 3.25 -50.74
N ILE A 1201 11.89 4.44 -50.13
CA ILE A 1201 11.08 4.84 -48.97
C ILE A 1201 9.57 4.78 -49.26
N PRO A 1202 9.04 5.29 -50.40
CA PRO A 1202 7.61 5.17 -50.73
C PRO A 1202 7.12 3.72 -50.81
N LYS A 1203 7.92 2.80 -51.34
CA LYS A 1203 7.57 1.37 -51.39
C LYS A 1203 7.47 0.76 -49.99
N LEU A 1204 8.46 0.98 -49.13
CA LEU A 1204 8.45 0.50 -47.74
C LEU A 1204 7.23 1.01 -46.95
N ILE A 1205 6.81 2.26 -47.19
CA ILE A 1205 5.61 2.85 -46.58
C ILE A 1205 4.31 2.25 -47.17
N SER A 1206 4.33 1.77 -48.42
CA SER A 1206 3.16 1.13 -49.06
C SER A 1206 2.97 -0.34 -48.67
N GLU A 1207 4.02 -1.03 -48.23
CA GLU A 1207 3.97 -2.42 -47.77
C GLU A 1207 3.24 -2.56 -46.41
N GLU A 1208 3.29 -1.54 -45.54
CA GLU A 1208 2.51 -1.47 -44.29
C GLU A 1208 1.08 -0.94 -44.51
N ASP A 1209 0.27 -1.67 -45.29
CA ASP A 1209 -1.12 -1.29 -45.53
C ASP A 1209 -2.02 -1.46 -44.27
N VAL A 1210 -3.01 -0.57 -44.19
CA VAL A 1210 -4.00 -0.45 -43.11
C VAL A 1210 -5.43 -0.25 -43.64
N ASP A 1211 -5.65 -0.18 -44.95
CA ASP A 1211 -6.99 0.03 -45.53
C ASP A 1211 -7.85 -1.24 -45.44
N ILE A 1212 -8.51 -1.43 -44.29
CA ILE A 1212 -9.45 -2.54 -44.05
C ILE A 1212 -10.81 -2.35 -44.76
N LEU A 1213 -11.01 -1.26 -45.51
CA LEU A 1213 -12.22 -0.95 -46.28
C LEU A 1213 -11.91 -0.64 -47.77
N PRO A 1214 -11.12 -1.47 -48.48
CA PRO A 1214 -10.64 -1.15 -49.84
C PRO A 1214 -11.79 -1.06 -50.87
N TYR A 1215 -12.94 -1.67 -50.55
CA TYR A 1215 -14.16 -1.65 -51.36
C TYR A 1215 -15.01 -0.38 -51.19
N MET A 1216 -14.66 0.53 -50.28
CA MET A 1216 -15.38 1.78 -50.05
C MET A 1216 -14.62 3.00 -50.61
N GLY A 1217 -15.37 3.95 -51.18
CA GLY A 1217 -14.86 5.27 -51.54
C GLY A 1217 -14.63 6.15 -50.31
N TRP A 1218 -13.75 7.13 -50.45
CA TRP A 1218 -13.47 8.14 -49.41
C TRP A 1218 -14.59 9.19 -49.34
N THR A 1219 -14.90 9.64 -48.12
CA THR A 1219 -15.68 10.86 -47.85
C THR A 1219 -14.77 11.92 -47.23
N GLU A 1220 -15.06 13.20 -47.49
CA GLU A 1220 -14.33 14.34 -46.93
C GLU A 1220 -15.21 15.09 -45.93
N GLU A 1221 -14.64 15.51 -44.80
CA GLU A 1221 -15.36 16.32 -43.82
C GLU A 1221 -15.61 17.74 -44.36
N LYS A 1222 -16.89 18.15 -44.37
CA LYS A 1222 -17.27 19.55 -44.51
C LYS A 1222 -17.33 20.18 -43.12
N LEU A 1223 -16.51 21.21 -42.91
CA LEU A 1223 -16.43 21.98 -41.66
C LEU A 1223 -17.82 22.35 -41.12
N LYS A 1224 -18.19 21.75 -39.98
CA LYS A 1224 -19.12 22.38 -39.03
C LYS A 1224 -18.29 23.33 -38.17
N ALA A 1225 -18.55 24.64 -38.27
CA ALA A 1225 -17.90 25.60 -37.40
C ALA A 1225 -18.34 25.35 -35.94
N ALA A 1226 -17.38 25.08 -35.05
CA ALA A 1226 -17.64 24.95 -33.63
C ALA A 1226 -17.88 26.34 -33.02
N HIS A 1227 -19.16 26.72 -32.90
CA HIS A 1227 -19.53 27.89 -32.10
C HIS A 1227 -19.29 27.57 -30.61
N ILE A 1228 -18.20 28.12 -30.07
CA ILE A 1228 -17.97 28.20 -28.63
C ILE A 1228 -19.03 29.13 -28.06
N PHE A 1229 -20.01 28.58 -27.35
CA PHE A 1229 -20.98 29.36 -26.59
C PHE A 1229 -20.34 29.84 -25.28
N ALA A 1230 -19.82 31.07 -25.28
CA ALA A 1230 -19.85 31.88 -24.09
C ALA A 1230 -21.30 32.33 -23.87
N ALA A 1231 -21.90 31.93 -22.75
CA ALA A 1231 -23.25 32.32 -22.37
C ALA A 1231 -23.17 33.30 -21.19
N GLU A 1232 -23.06 34.59 -21.50
CA GLU A 1232 -23.42 35.64 -20.55
C GLU A 1232 -24.96 35.68 -20.46
N GLU A 1233 -25.51 35.61 -19.25
CA GLU A 1233 -26.95 35.81 -19.04
C GLU A 1233 -27.28 37.30 -19.08
N ASP A 1234 -28.14 37.70 -20.01
CA ASP A 1234 -28.86 38.98 -19.91
C ASP A 1234 -30.31 38.83 -20.40
N HIS A 1235 -31.18 39.71 -19.92
CA HIS A 1235 -32.62 39.46 -19.80
C HIS A 1235 -33.41 39.63 -21.12
N ILE A 1236 -34.59 38.97 -21.21
CA ILE A 1236 -35.93 39.62 -21.27
C ILE A 1236 -37.08 38.60 -21.46
N TYR A 1237 -38.22 38.86 -20.81
CA TYR A 1237 -39.48 38.12 -20.98
C TYR A 1237 -40.18 38.44 -22.32
N VAL A 1238 -40.57 37.43 -23.10
CA VAL A 1238 -41.74 37.49 -24.01
C VAL A 1238 -42.48 36.14 -24.03
N THR A 1239 -43.81 36.18 -23.96
CA THR A 1239 -44.70 35.00 -24.00
C THR A 1239 -45.32 34.78 -25.38
N LYS A 1240 -45.52 33.52 -25.81
CA LYS A 1240 -46.78 33.02 -26.41
C LYS A 1240 -46.78 31.53 -26.83
N GLU A 1241 -47.60 30.76 -26.13
CA GLU A 1241 -48.69 29.90 -26.63
C GLU A 1241 -48.68 29.31 -28.06
N SER A 1242 -48.73 27.95 -28.09
CA SER A 1242 -49.76 27.13 -28.76
C SER A 1242 -49.66 26.70 -30.24
N ILE A 1243 -50.26 25.51 -30.49
CA ILE A 1243 -50.65 24.81 -31.74
C ILE A 1243 -49.79 23.54 -32.04
N THR A 1244 -50.14 22.30 -31.63
CA THR A 1244 -51.07 21.27 -32.24
C THR A 1244 -50.99 21.12 -33.78
N ALA A 1245 -51.04 19.94 -34.43
CA ALA A 1245 -51.27 18.53 -34.06
C ALA A 1245 -50.59 17.60 -35.13
N VAL A 1246 -50.27 16.30 -34.90
CA VAL A 1246 -51.11 15.08 -35.12
C VAL A 1246 -51.72 15.00 -36.54
N VAL A 1247 -51.59 13.96 -37.41
CA VAL A 1247 -51.20 12.53 -37.28
C VAL A 1247 -50.33 12.07 -38.49
N THR A 1248 -49.42 11.10 -38.32
CA THR A 1248 -49.45 9.74 -38.94
C THR A 1248 -48.24 8.92 -38.49
#